data_AF-A0A836Q6K0-F1
#
_entry.id   AF-A0A836Q6K0-F1
#
_cell.length_a   1.000
_cell.length_b   1.000
_cell.length_c   1.000
_cell.angle_alpha   90.00
_cell.angle_beta   90.00
_cell.angle_gamma   90.00
#
_symmetry.space_group_name_H-M   'P 1'
#
loop_
_entity.id
_entity.type
_entity.pdbx_description
1 polymer ?
#
loop_
_entity_poly.entity_id
_entity_poly.type
_entity_poly.pdbx_seq_one_letter_code
_entity_poly.pdbx_strand_id
1 'polypeptide(L)'
;MSDITELNRLVEAIEDESTRVEALRHLHALADYLESRVPIAGISKASKSPESQKLAKDPLTAILNFKVIQIPGSPSPLKLFLHTAVFSPEEWAKTFAEGLLKNPELFRGKTLVELGTGSGWISLLMLMRTQASSILGLDINPIAVAIARLNSWLNGTTRDGEVVNSQFGVPFAQAFLAKESDLLAEPLSRKAKFDHIVGCIPQVLHPDPRKLQDDSGERSHKDLYDLSNYCFQQGILEDRFGLPLIARALEEAQLCLNPGGRLTLVLGGRPGPQAIDQMFRRRGWEPTLIWSRRIQQADDTDLVSLVEIERTHQIRFNFFMSRDSQNPISAETAVTVLGNNESIYHDLLVYQAETQHENPTFGFVNNLHKLGLDKLRKELDFSRISEEMVSFLSRFSHELLAHRMLPYPHECGDLSLRKALSRFLSHYCHYPTKPEALFVGPERAQLLALVLKAILPPDSSVLLSSSLESVYRTTIESLGLKVILGNDDLSELIHLDQLLAPAACVLAPQQLANPSQLMLDHLFAQASANPDRFYLIDDSAQFNIGSELNSNMTLRMAGRQRLPENLVFLYGLIKNTVFPDFELSFLVNAPEAWMPALEVGAELTYSRIPYQVQLYYQWLFEELLAFPFPEADVPPVLNQSDGRVQKLIEDIAADPVFAPKPISLEDERLIRFDYGEVEHPVPELLIKGVFKGFLEQDSDLLPSVVRHRVKAYLEFTRRTTVNEDRIVLGKGVFPVLAALMATLTQRLGRPPIVALPLGSYGPLYTLVTYHGGKVVEVKTDEKRGFMVDVAALDALEVKPDLVWLTQPNNPSGLFYDSQAVESLYKACSQRGIYMLADEIFFLLSDNRLGEWTPQSLSFLPQVSTDGGKYLFLTDGVAKAFAAGGLRAGFLVCPDASFASQIQSLTPLPPRSTLRAWDTLYSAFLEESPHLLVDVKEELDGLKRYLVDLRSELSRRRKKLLTLFKDHDVDDKMDTPYRGGIFLMAKLGRLRNQLAVEKQLLINEDAWCRTPEWSRVSFSVPPDKFDDAFERLAAFLGSKKKVTS
;
A
#
# COMPACT_ATOMS: atom_id res chain seq x y z
N MET A 1 -47.27 -13.47 2.72
CA MET A 1 -46.64 -13.98 3.97
C MET A 1 -47.19 -15.33 4.48
N SER A 2 -48.22 -15.94 3.87
CA SER A 2 -48.85 -17.17 4.42
C SER A 2 -47.94 -18.39 4.46
N ASP A 3 -47.14 -18.62 3.42
CA ASP A 3 -46.45 -19.92 3.23
C ASP A 3 -45.22 -20.05 4.13
N ILE A 4 -44.39 -19.01 4.19
CA ILE A 4 -43.21 -18.97 5.08
C ILE A 4 -43.61 -19.05 6.56
N THR A 5 -44.74 -18.44 6.93
CA THR A 5 -45.26 -18.49 8.32
C THR A 5 -45.60 -19.92 8.72
N GLU A 6 -46.24 -20.67 7.81
CA GLU A 6 -46.61 -22.06 8.11
C GLU A 6 -45.41 -23.00 8.12
N LEU A 7 -44.45 -22.80 7.21
CA LEU A 7 -43.19 -23.53 7.22
C LEU A 7 -42.40 -23.28 8.52
N ASN A 8 -42.27 -22.01 8.92
CA ASN A 8 -41.55 -21.64 10.15
C ASN A 8 -42.25 -22.16 11.40
N ARG A 9 -43.59 -22.17 11.47
CA ARG A 9 -44.31 -22.81 12.59
C ARG A 9 -43.91 -24.27 12.77
N LEU A 10 -43.82 -25.02 11.68
CA LEU A 10 -43.44 -26.43 11.76
C LEU A 10 -41.96 -26.57 12.16
N VAL A 11 -41.07 -25.76 11.58
CA VAL A 11 -39.64 -25.74 11.97
C VAL A 11 -39.47 -25.43 13.46
N GLU A 12 -40.11 -24.37 13.95
CA GLU A 12 -40.06 -23.95 15.37
C GLU A 12 -40.61 -25.04 16.30
N ALA A 13 -41.72 -25.69 15.92
CA ALA A 13 -42.29 -26.79 16.70
C ALA A 13 -41.39 -28.04 16.73
N ILE A 14 -40.58 -28.27 15.70
CA ILE A 14 -39.55 -29.33 15.69
C ILE A 14 -38.34 -28.92 16.54
N GLU A 15 -37.93 -27.65 16.47
CA GLU A 15 -36.77 -27.15 17.20
C GLU A 15 -37.03 -27.05 18.73
N ASP A 16 -38.27 -26.80 19.15
CA ASP A 16 -38.70 -26.83 20.56
C ASP A 16 -38.75 -28.28 21.13
N GLU A 17 -37.95 -28.54 22.16
CA GLU A 17 -37.86 -29.86 22.81
C GLU A 17 -39.22 -30.37 23.34
N SER A 18 -40.11 -29.48 23.76
CA SER A 18 -41.41 -29.85 24.33
C SER A 18 -42.41 -30.36 23.30
N THR A 19 -42.28 -29.94 22.05
CA THR A 19 -43.20 -30.29 20.94
C THR A 19 -42.55 -31.14 19.85
N ARG A 20 -41.22 -31.31 19.88
CA ARG A 20 -40.42 -31.96 18.82
C ARG A 20 -40.96 -33.30 18.36
N VAL A 21 -41.25 -34.23 19.28
CA VAL A 21 -41.67 -35.59 18.92
C VAL A 21 -43.02 -35.57 18.17
N GLU A 22 -43.96 -34.73 18.60
CA GLU A 22 -45.26 -34.61 17.92
C GLU A 22 -45.10 -33.93 16.55
N ALA A 23 -44.27 -32.89 16.47
CA ALA A 23 -43.98 -32.20 15.21
C ALA A 23 -43.24 -33.11 14.20
N LEU A 24 -42.31 -33.97 14.64
CA LEU A 24 -41.62 -34.94 13.79
C LEU A 24 -42.57 -36.03 13.29
N ARG A 25 -43.47 -36.56 14.13
CA ARG A 25 -44.53 -37.48 13.67
C ARG A 25 -45.35 -36.85 12.56
N HIS A 26 -45.71 -35.57 12.73
CA HIS A 26 -46.46 -34.82 11.73
C HIS A 26 -45.65 -34.62 10.43
N LEU A 27 -44.38 -34.24 10.52
CA LEU A 27 -43.46 -34.09 9.38
C LEU A 27 -43.36 -35.37 8.54
N HIS A 28 -43.13 -36.51 9.18
CA HIS A 28 -43.05 -37.80 8.49
C HIS A 28 -44.40 -38.25 7.91
N ALA A 29 -45.50 -38.02 8.62
CA ALA A 29 -46.84 -38.33 8.09
C ALA A 29 -47.18 -37.47 6.86
N LEU A 30 -46.77 -36.20 6.86
CA LEU A 30 -46.88 -35.29 5.72
C LEU A 30 -46.04 -35.78 4.53
N ALA A 31 -44.80 -36.21 4.76
CA ALA A 31 -43.94 -36.78 3.73
C ALA A 31 -44.57 -38.02 3.07
N ASP A 32 -45.03 -38.99 3.87
CA ASP A 32 -45.62 -40.22 3.35
C ASP A 32 -46.94 -39.97 2.60
N TYR A 33 -47.72 -38.98 3.05
CA TYR A 33 -48.93 -38.54 2.37
C TYR A 33 -48.62 -37.91 1.00
N LEU A 34 -47.67 -36.98 0.93
CA LEU A 34 -47.27 -36.35 -0.34
C LEU A 34 -46.59 -37.34 -1.29
N GLU A 35 -45.80 -38.29 -0.77
CA GLU A 35 -45.21 -39.38 -1.55
C GLU A 35 -46.30 -40.23 -2.22
N SER A 36 -47.40 -40.53 -1.51
CA SER A 36 -48.53 -41.31 -2.04
C SER A 36 -49.34 -40.61 -3.15
N ARG A 37 -49.17 -39.29 -3.31
CA ARG A 37 -49.80 -38.49 -4.38
C ARG A 37 -48.98 -38.47 -5.67
N VAL A 38 -47.72 -38.89 -5.65
CA VAL A 38 -46.87 -38.94 -6.84
C VAL A 38 -47.38 -40.08 -7.75
N PRO A 39 -47.75 -39.81 -9.02
CA PRO A 39 -48.34 -40.83 -9.88
C PRO A 39 -47.32 -41.94 -10.19
N ILE A 40 -47.53 -43.13 -9.65
CA ILE A 40 -46.89 -44.35 -10.14
C ILE A 40 -47.75 -44.87 -11.29
N ALA A 41 -47.16 -45.11 -12.46
CA ALA A 41 -47.85 -45.70 -13.60
C ALA A 41 -48.53 -47.02 -13.17
N GLY A 42 -49.85 -46.98 -13.01
CA GLY A 42 -50.69 -48.18 -12.86
C GLY A 42 -51.37 -48.45 -11.51
N ILE A 43 -51.17 -47.67 -10.43
CA ILE A 43 -51.91 -47.89 -9.17
C ILE A 43 -52.34 -46.57 -8.53
N SER A 44 -53.64 -46.26 -8.64
CA SER A 44 -54.30 -45.23 -7.82
C SER A 44 -55.13 -45.91 -6.74
N LYS A 45 -54.67 -45.83 -5.49
CA LYS A 45 -55.52 -45.94 -4.29
C LYS A 45 -54.95 -45.04 -3.19
N ALA A 46 -55.44 -43.80 -3.11
CA ALA A 46 -55.31 -43.02 -1.88
C ALA A 46 -56.06 -43.76 -0.76
N SER A 47 -55.37 -44.13 0.33
CA SER A 47 -56.00 -44.76 1.49
C SER A 47 -56.93 -43.74 2.18
N LYS A 48 -58.18 -44.15 2.44
CA LYS A 48 -59.18 -43.36 3.19
C LYS A 48 -58.99 -43.53 4.69
N SER A 49 -57.79 -43.28 5.22
CA SER A 49 -57.58 -43.25 6.67
C SER A 49 -58.01 -41.89 7.26
N PRO A 50 -58.46 -41.81 8.52
CA PRO A 50 -58.77 -40.54 9.19
C PRO A 50 -57.58 -39.57 9.20
N GLU A 51 -56.37 -40.10 9.28
CA GLU A 51 -55.11 -39.35 9.26
C GLU A 51 -54.85 -38.73 7.88
N SER A 52 -55.12 -39.48 6.80
CA SER A 52 -55.05 -38.98 5.42
C SER A 52 -56.01 -37.82 5.14
N GLN A 53 -57.18 -37.79 5.81
CA GLN A 53 -58.14 -36.68 5.69
C GLN A 53 -57.72 -35.44 6.49
N LYS A 54 -57.02 -35.63 7.61
CA LYS A 54 -56.45 -34.53 8.40
C LYS A 54 -55.32 -33.85 7.63
N LEU A 55 -54.39 -34.63 7.06
CA LEU A 55 -53.29 -34.13 6.23
C LEU A 55 -53.77 -33.49 4.92
N ALA A 56 -54.89 -33.95 4.34
CA ALA A 56 -55.48 -33.31 3.15
C ALA A 56 -55.95 -31.85 3.39
N LYS A 57 -56.21 -31.48 4.65
CA LYS A 57 -56.62 -30.13 5.07
C LYS A 57 -55.46 -29.30 5.63
N ASP A 58 -54.28 -29.89 5.74
CA ASP A 58 -53.05 -29.21 6.15
C ASP A 58 -52.66 -28.17 5.09
N PRO A 59 -52.43 -26.90 5.46
CA PRO A 59 -52.00 -25.87 4.51
C PRO A 59 -50.69 -26.22 3.80
N LEU A 60 -49.77 -26.94 4.45
CA LEU A 60 -48.48 -27.35 3.87
C LEU A 60 -48.67 -28.30 2.69
N THR A 61 -49.71 -29.13 2.70
CA THR A 61 -50.05 -30.06 1.62
C THR A 61 -50.38 -29.36 0.29
N ALA A 62 -50.80 -28.09 0.33
CA ALA A 62 -51.14 -27.31 -0.87
C ALA A 62 -49.92 -26.64 -1.51
N ILE A 63 -48.86 -26.39 -0.72
CA ILE A 63 -47.68 -25.61 -1.15
C ILE A 63 -46.43 -26.47 -1.34
N LEU A 64 -46.39 -27.67 -0.73
CA LEU A 64 -45.27 -28.59 -0.82
C LEU A 64 -45.48 -29.66 -1.89
N ASN A 65 -44.44 -29.90 -2.67
CA ASN A 65 -44.25 -31.07 -3.52
C ASN A 65 -43.28 -32.03 -2.86
N PHE A 66 -43.26 -33.29 -3.31
CA PHE A 66 -42.39 -34.32 -2.76
C PHE A 66 -41.61 -35.05 -3.85
N LYS A 67 -40.32 -35.27 -3.61
CA LYS A 67 -39.42 -35.95 -4.54
C LYS A 67 -38.55 -36.93 -3.77
N VAL A 68 -38.43 -38.14 -4.30
CA VAL A 68 -37.53 -39.18 -3.78
C VAL A 68 -36.36 -39.32 -4.74
N ILE A 69 -35.15 -39.15 -4.25
CA ILE A 69 -33.91 -39.24 -5.04
C ILE A 69 -33.13 -40.47 -4.61
N GLN A 70 -32.91 -41.39 -5.53
CA GLN A 70 -32.01 -42.51 -5.30
C GLN A 70 -30.57 -42.04 -5.34
N ILE A 71 -29.84 -42.29 -4.26
CA ILE A 71 -28.45 -41.87 -4.11
C ILE A 71 -27.56 -43.08 -4.40
N PRO A 72 -26.76 -43.07 -5.49
CA PRO A 72 -25.96 -44.24 -5.87
C PRO A 72 -25.03 -44.69 -4.75
N GLY A 73 -25.15 -45.92 -4.24
CA GLY A 73 -24.30 -46.41 -3.15
C GLY A 73 -24.72 -45.99 -1.74
N SER A 74 -25.91 -45.41 -1.56
CA SER A 74 -26.59 -45.29 -0.26
C SER A 74 -27.71 -46.33 -0.16
N PRO A 75 -27.90 -47.00 0.99
CA PRO A 75 -29.00 -47.95 1.18
C PRO A 75 -30.37 -47.26 1.33
N SER A 76 -30.40 -45.96 1.63
CA SER A 76 -31.64 -45.18 1.79
C SER A 76 -31.71 -44.06 0.76
N PRO A 77 -32.89 -43.86 0.11
CA PRO A 77 -33.09 -42.72 -0.76
C PRO A 77 -33.20 -41.42 0.04
N LEU A 78 -32.88 -40.29 -0.61
CA LEU A 78 -33.09 -38.98 -0.03
C LEU A 78 -34.54 -38.53 -0.31
N LYS A 79 -35.27 -38.21 0.77
CA LYS A 79 -36.66 -37.72 0.70
C LYS A 79 -36.66 -36.20 0.80
N LEU A 80 -37.27 -35.51 -0.16
CA LEU A 80 -37.24 -34.04 -0.22
C LEU A 80 -38.63 -33.45 -0.37
N PHE A 81 -38.98 -32.54 0.54
CA PHE A 81 -39.96 -31.51 0.28
C PHE A 81 -39.38 -30.47 -0.68
N LEU A 82 -40.21 -30.01 -1.60
CA LEU A 82 -39.91 -28.95 -2.57
C LEU A 82 -41.03 -27.91 -2.54
N HIS A 83 -40.69 -26.67 -2.84
CA HIS A 83 -41.64 -25.57 -2.98
C HIS A 83 -41.45 -24.92 -4.36
N THR A 84 -42.49 -24.32 -4.94
CA THR A 84 -42.42 -23.68 -6.26
C THR A 84 -41.40 -22.53 -6.32
N ALA A 85 -41.17 -21.87 -5.19
CA ALA A 85 -40.16 -20.83 -5.02
C ALA A 85 -38.72 -21.36 -4.76
N VAL A 86 -38.48 -22.67 -4.80
CA VAL A 86 -37.16 -23.29 -4.53
C VAL A 86 -36.75 -24.15 -5.73
N PHE A 87 -35.51 -24.01 -6.19
CA PHE A 87 -34.99 -24.78 -7.32
C PHE A 87 -35.10 -26.30 -7.08
N SER A 88 -35.64 -27.00 -8.06
CA SER A 88 -35.75 -28.44 -8.01
C SER A 88 -34.40 -29.11 -8.34
N PRO A 89 -34.09 -30.30 -7.83
CA PRO A 89 -32.86 -31.02 -8.19
C PRO A 89 -32.85 -31.43 -9.67
N GLU A 90 -32.31 -30.55 -10.50
CA GLU A 90 -32.20 -30.64 -11.97
C GLU A 90 -30.77 -31.01 -12.43
N GLU A 91 -30.51 -31.00 -13.74
CA GLU A 91 -29.21 -31.37 -14.30
C GLU A 91 -28.04 -30.53 -13.76
N TRP A 92 -28.28 -29.27 -13.41
CA TRP A 92 -27.30 -28.40 -12.76
C TRP A 92 -26.81 -28.97 -11.44
N ALA A 93 -27.75 -29.25 -10.56
CA ALA A 93 -27.47 -29.74 -9.24
C ALA A 93 -26.86 -31.17 -9.31
N LYS A 94 -27.35 -32.03 -10.22
CA LYS A 94 -26.76 -33.37 -10.43
C LYS A 94 -25.31 -33.31 -10.90
N THR A 95 -25.00 -32.39 -11.82
CA THR A 95 -23.64 -32.20 -12.32
C THR A 95 -22.72 -31.74 -11.19
N PHE A 96 -23.20 -30.85 -10.33
CA PHE A 96 -22.45 -30.41 -9.16
C PHE A 96 -22.20 -31.56 -8.17
N ALA A 97 -23.24 -32.33 -7.84
CA ALA A 97 -23.13 -33.52 -7.00
C ALA A 97 -22.10 -34.53 -7.52
N GLU A 98 -22.10 -34.82 -8.82
CA GLU A 98 -21.11 -35.72 -9.44
C GLU A 98 -19.69 -35.16 -9.34
N GLY A 99 -19.53 -33.85 -9.56
CA GLY A 99 -18.24 -33.17 -9.41
C GLY A 99 -17.71 -33.26 -7.98
N LEU A 100 -18.55 -32.97 -6.98
CA LEU A 100 -18.18 -33.07 -5.56
C LEU A 100 -17.80 -34.51 -5.17
N LEU A 101 -18.52 -35.51 -5.68
CA LEU A 101 -18.29 -36.91 -5.36
C LEU A 101 -17.15 -37.57 -6.15
N LYS A 102 -16.42 -36.84 -7.01
CA LYS A 102 -15.19 -37.34 -7.63
C LYS A 102 -14.13 -37.70 -6.60
N ASN A 103 -14.01 -36.90 -5.54
CA ASN A 103 -12.99 -37.01 -4.50
C ASN A 103 -13.61 -36.86 -3.09
N PRO A 104 -14.44 -37.81 -2.62
CA PRO A 104 -15.18 -37.68 -1.37
C PRO A 104 -14.29 -37.61 -0.11
N GLU A 105 -13.06 -38.14 -0.17
CA GLU A 105 -12.08 -38.06 0.92
C GLU A 105 -11.63 -36.62 1.24
N LEU A 106 -11.77 -35.69 0.29
CA LEU A 106 -11.44 -34.27 0.47
C LEU A 106 -12.24 -33.63 1.63
N PHE A 107 -13.45 -34.12 1.85
CA PHE A 107 -14.40 -33.56 2.83
C PHE A 107 -14.35 -34.28 4.18
N ARG A 108 -13.46 -35.27 4.34
CA ARG A 108 -13.37 -36.08 5.55
C ARG A 108 -12.95 -35.25 6.77
N GLY A 109 -13.80 -35.25 7.79
CA GLY A 109 -13.62 -34.48 9.03
C GLY A 109 -13.70 -32.96 8.84
N LYS A 110 -14.13 -32.48 7.67
CA LYS A 110 -14.12 -31.06 7.32
C LYS A 110 -15.43 -30.37 7.70
N THR A 111 -15.35 -29.08 7.95
CA THR A 111 -16.49 -28.16 8.12
C THR A 111 -16.76 -27.44 6.81
N LEU A 112 -18.02 -27.41 6.35
CA LEU A 112 -18.39 -26.88 5.05
C LEU A 112 -19.39 -25.72 5.16
N VAL A 113 -19.36 -24.83 4.18
CA VAL A 113 -20.47 -23.91 3.85
C VAL A 113 -20.99 -24.25 2.47
N GLU A 114 -22.31 -24.32 2.32
CA GLU A 114 -22.98 -24.38 1.03
C GLU A 114 -23.62 -23.03 0.68
N LEU A 115 -23.24 -22.44 -0.44
CA LEU A 115 -23.88 -21.25 -1.03
C LEU A 115 -25.00 -21.64 -1.98
N GLY A 116 -26.20 -21.08 -1.75
CA GLY A 116 -27.40 -21.41 -2.53
C GLY A 116 -27.94 -22.79 -2.16
N THR A 117 -28.15 -23.05 -0.87
CA THR A 117 -28.52 -24.40 -0.38
C THR A 117 -29.86 -24.90 -0.93
N GLY A 118 -30.77 -23.99 -1.33
CA GLY A 118 -32.05 -24.36 -1.93
C GLY A 118 -32.84 -25.30 -1.02
N SER A 119 -33.11 -26.53 -1.47
CA SER A 119 -33.81 -27.56 -0.68
C SER A 119 -32.92 -28.30 0.34
N GLY A 120 -31.64 -27.96 0.43
CA GLY A 120 -30.63 -28.62 1.28
C GLY A 120 -30.10 -29.94 0.71
N TRP A 121 -30.50 -30.33 -0.50
CA TRP A 121 -30.26 -31.69 -0.99
C TRP A 121 -28.78 -32.02 -1.25
N ILE A 122 -27.96 -31.05 -1.69
CA ILE A 122 -26.51 -31.23 -1.86
C ILE A 122 -25.86 -31.40 -0.49
N SER A 123 -26.17 -30.55 0.49
CA SER A 123 -25.68 -30.70 1.87
C SER A 123 -26.02 -32.08 2.44
N LEU A 124 -27.25 -32.55 2.27
CA LEU A 124 -27.65 -33.88 2.75
C LEU A 124 -26.94 -34.99 1.98
N LEU A 125 -26.81 -34.89 0.66
CA LEU A 125 -26.01 -35.83 -0.14
C LEU A 125 -24.56 -35.89 0.35
N MET A 126 -23.95 -34.74 0.64
CA MET A 126 -22.58 -34.65 1.13
C MET A 126 -22.45 -35.33 2.49
N LEU A 127 -23.37 -35.12 3.43
CA LEU A 127 -23.39 -35.86 4.70
C LEU A 127 -23.62 -37.37 4.51
N MET A 128 -24.34 -37.79 3.47
CA MET A 128 -24.60 -39.21 3.19
C MET A 128 -23.35 -39.90 2.63
N ARG A 129 -22.63 -39.20 1.75
CA ARG A 129 -21.62 -39.80 0.87
C ARG A 129 -20.19 -39.40 1.20
N THR A 130 -20.02 -38.43 2.07
CA THR A 130 -18.72 -37.97 2.57
C THR A 130 -18.69 -38.02 4.09
N GLN A 131 -17.48 -37.92 4.66
CA GLN A 131 -17.27 -37.83 6.11
C GLN A 131 -17.20 -36.38 6.60
N ALA A 132 -17.96 -35.46 5.98
CA ALA A 132 -18.07 -34.08 6.44
C ALA A 132 -18.58 -34.03 7.90
N SER A 133 -17.93 -33.21 8.73
CA SER A 133 -18.26 -33.08 10.15
C SER A 133 -19.53 -32.25 10.37
N SER A 134 -19.67 -31.17 9.61
CA SER A 134 -20.82 -30.26 9.64
C SER A 134 -20.89 -29.43 8.36
N ILE A 135 -22.10 -28.99 8.01
CA ILE A 135 -22.37 -28.16 6.85
C ILE A 135 -23.32 -27.02 7.26
N LEU A 136 -22.96 -25.79 6.91
CA LEU A 136 -23.82 -24.62 6.99
C LEU A 136 -24.37 -24.28 5.60
N GLY A 137 -25.66 -24.51 5.36
CA GLY A 137 -26.36 -24.10 4.15
C GLY A 137 -26.83 -22.65 4.24
N LEU A 138 -26.49 -21.84 3.25
CA LEU A 138 -26.84 -20.43 3.16
C LEU A 138 -27.71 -20.20 1.93
N ASP A 139 -28.79 -19.44 2.11
CA ASP A 139 -29.64 -18.97 1.02
C ASP A 139 -30.22 -17.60 1.38
N ILE A 140 -30.45 -16.75 0.39
CA ILE A 140 -31.14 -15.47 0.61
C ILE A 140 -32.66 -15.67 0.67
N ASN A 141 -33.18 -16.76 0.11
CA ASN A 141 -34.60 -17.05 0.09
C ASN A 141 -35.03 -17.74 1.41
N PRO A 142 -35.85 -17.10 2.26
CA PRO A 142 -36.26 -17.67 3.53
C PRO A 142 -37.06 -18.97 3.39
N ILE A 143 -37.79 -19.17 2.28
CA ILE A 143 -38.51 -20.42 2.01
C ILE A 143 -37.51 -21.57 1.77
N ALA A 144 -36.42 -21.31 1.02
CA ALA A 144 -35.38 -22.30 0.79
C ALA A 144 -34.76 -22.77 2.12
N VAL A 145 -34.44 -21.81 3.00
CA VAL A 145 -33.91 -22.10 4.34
C VAL A 145 -34.87 -22.97 5.16
N ALA A 146 -36.15 -22.63 5.21
CA ALA A 146 -37.15 -23.41 5.95
C ALA A 146 -37.29 -24.83 5.38
N ILE A 147 -37.37 -24.97 4.05
CA ILE A 147 -37.44 -26.26 3.36
C ILE A 147 -36.19 -27.11 3.65
N ALA A 148 -35.00 -26.51 3.59
CA ALA A 148 -33.75 -27.20 3.87
C ALA A 148 -33.70 -27.74 5.32
N ARG A 149 -34.20 -26.97 6.29
CA ARG A 149 -34.33 -27.43 7.68
C ARG A 149 -35.31 -28.58 7.82
N LEU A 150 -36.51 -28.48 7.22
CA LEU A 150 -37.50 -29.56 7.24
C LEU A 150 -36.94 -30.84 6.59
N ASN A 151 -36.22 -30.72 5.47
CA ASN A 151 -35.57 -31.85 4.82
C ASN A 151 -34.44 -32.45 5.68
N SER A 152 -33.69 -31.61 6.42
CA SER A 152 -32.70 -32.07 7.39
C SER A 152 -33.33 -32.96 8.46
N TRP A 153 -34.41 -32.49 9.08
CA TRP A 153 -35.15 -33.25 10.09
C TRP A 153 -35.79 -34.51 9.53
N LEU A 154 -36.40 -34.43 8.34
CA LEU A 154 -37.04 -35.58 7.69
C LEU A 154 -36.08 -36.74 7.41
N ASN A 155 -34.85 -36.43 6.99
CA ASN A 155 -33.84 -37.45 6.67
C ASN A 155 -32.94 -37.78 7.87
N GLY A 156 -32.91 -36.91 8.88
CA GLY A 156 -32.03 -37.03 10.04
C GLY A 156 -32.71 -37.52 11.32
N THR A 157 -34.00 -37.83 11.28
CA THR A 157 -34.74 -38.40 12.42
C THR A 157 -35.71 -39.50 12.00
N THR A 158 -36.12 -40.32 12.95
CA THR A 158 -37.25 -41.25 12.82
C THR A 158 -38.55 -40.57 13.24
N ARG A 159 -39.70 -41.20 12.93
CA ARG A 159 -41.03 -40.74 13.38
C ARG A 159 -41.12 -40.53 14.89
N ASP A 160 -40.37 -41.29 15.69
CA ASP A 160 -40.40 -41.19 17.15
C ASP A 160 -39.34 -40.24 17.71
N GLY A 161 -38.60 -39.53 16.84
CA GLY A 161 -37.62 -38.52 17.21
C GLY A 161 -36.22 -39.07 17.48
N GLU A 162 -35.94 -40.33 17.16
CA GLU A 162 -34.58 -40.87 17.24
C GLU A 162 -33.71 -40.29 16.13
N VAL A 163 -32.47 -39.91 16.45
CA VAL A 163 -31.54 -39.34 15.47
C VAL A 163 -31.01 -40.41 14.53
N VAL A 164 -31.09 -40.14 13.23
CA VAL A 164 -30.52 -40.99 12.18
C VAL A 164 -29.10 -40.52 11.89
N ASN A 165 -28.16 -41.45 11.95
CA ASN A 165 -26.76 -41.19 11.62
C ASN A 165 -26.49 -41.50 10.14
N SER A 166 -25.50 -40.80 9.59
CA SER A 166 -24.89 -41.15 8.32
C SER A 166 -24.29 -42.55 8.37
N GLN A 167 -23.97 -43.12 7.20
CA GLN A 167 -23.19 -44.36 7.11
C GLN A 167 -21.79 -44.24 7.76
N PHE A 168 -21.38 -43.04 8.15
CA PHE A 168 -20.13 -42.73 8.83
C PHE A 168 -20.31 -42.30 10.30
N GLY A 169 -21.52 -42.43 10.86
CA GLY A 169 -21.79 -42.11 12.27
C GLY A 169 -22.02 -40.62 12.58
N VAL A 170 -22.23 -39.78 11.57
CA VAL A 170 -22.49 -38.34 11.74
C VAL A 170 -24.00 -38.12 11.93
N PRO A 171 -24.47 -37.43 13.00
CA PRO A 171 -25.90 -37.20 13.20
C PRO A 171 -26.45 -36.21 12.17
N PHE A 172 -27.32 -36.67 11.27
CA PHE A 172 -27.73 -35.93 10.08
C PHE A 172 -28.36 -34.56 10.38
N ALA A 173 -29.39 -34.56 11.23
CA ALA A 173 -30.15 -33.34 11.56
C ALA A 173 -29.34 -32.31 12.36
N GLN A 174 -28.28 -32.75 13.05
CA GLN A 174 -27.42 -31.88 13.87
C GLN A 174 -26.21 -31.37 13.09
N ALA A 175 -25.74 -32.13 12.09
CA ALA A 175 -24.60 -31.77 11.27
C ALA A 175 -24.94 -30.79 10.15
N PHE A 176 -26.21 -30.63 9.78
CA PHE A 176 -26.63 -29.64 8.78
C PHE A 176 -27.48 -28.53 9.42
N LEU A 177 -27.01 -27.29 9.27
CA LEU A 177 -27.74 -26.08 9.67
C LEU A 177 -28.03 -25.24 8.43
N ALA A 178 -29.23 -24.72 8.28
CA ALA A 178 -29.56 -23.77 7.22
C ALA A 178 -29.91 -22.38 7.77
N LYS A 179 -29.40 -21.31 7.15
CA LYS A 179 -29.65 -19.93 7.55
C LYS A 179 -29.89 -19.01 6.37
N GLU A 180 -30.68 -17.97 6.62
CA GLU A 180 -30.82 -16.85 5.71
C GLU A 180 -29.51 -16.04 5.70
N SER A 181 -28.94 -15.84 4.52
CA SER A 181 -27.70 -15.06 4.34
C SER A 181 -27.58 -14.59 2.90
N ASP A 182 -27.17 -13.33 2.73
CA ASP A 182 -26.63 -12.82 1.47
C ASP A 182 -25.19 -13.34 1.30
N LEU A 183 -25.03 -14.38 0.49
CA LEU A 183 -23.77 -15.12 0.33
C LEU A 183 -23.16 -15.47 1.70
N LEU A 184 -21.94 -15.02 2.00
CA LEU A 184 -21.19 -15.34 3.22
C LEU A 184 -21.35 -14.26 4.31
N ALA A 185 -22.32 -13.34 4.20
CA ALA A 185 -22.52 -12.29 5.18
C ALA A 185 -22.72 -12.83 6.63
N GLU A 186 -23.51 -13.88 6.80
CA GLU A 186 -23.74 -14.50 8.11
C GLU A 186 -22.46 -15.05 8.76
N PRO A 187 -21.66 -15.92 8.10
CA PRO A 187 -20.42 -16.41 8.70
C PRO A 187 -19.38 -15.30 8.89
N LEU A 188 -19.30 -14.31 8.00
CA LEU A 188 -18.39 -13.17 8.15
C LEU A 188 -18.73 -12.32 9.38
N SER A 189 -20.02 -12.05 9.62
CA SER A 189 -20.47 -11.29 10.80
C SER A 189 -20.11 -11.97 12.12
N ARG A 190 -20.04 -13.32 12.12
CA ARG A 190 -19.69 -14.14 13.27
C ARG A 190 -18.19 -14.51 13.32
N LYS A 191 -17.41 -14.09 12.33
CA LYS A 191 -16.00 -14.49 12.14
C LYS A 191 -15.83 -16.03 12.14
N ALA A 192 -16.82 -16.74 11.62
CA ALA A 192 -16.79 -18.19 11.50
C ALA A 192 -15.79 -18.61 10.42
N LYS A 193 -15.17 -19.78 10.64
CA LYS A 193 -14.17 -20.33 9.74
C LYS A 193 -14.54 -21.74 9.30
N PHE A 194 -14.24 -22.07 8.05
CA PHE A 194 -14.61 -23.34 7.42
C PHE A 194 -13.45 -23.90 6.60
N ASP A 195 -13.47 -25.20 6.38
CA ASP A 195 -12.44 -25.89 5.59
C ASP A 195 -12.78 -25.92 4.09
N HIS A 196 -14.07 -25.88 3.75
CA HIS A 196 -14.54 -25.91 2.37
C HIS A 196 -15.75 -25.02 2.17
N ILE A 197 -15.78 -24.32 1.03
CA ILE A 197 -16.96 -23.63 0.54
C ILE A 197 -17.40 -24.32 -0.73
N VAL A 198 -18.63 -24.79 -0.76
CA VAL A 198 -19.27 -25.37 -1.94
C VAL A 198 -20.41 -24.44 -2.36
N GLY A 199 -20.65 -24.28 -3.64
CA GLY A 199 -21.71 -23.35 -4.07
C GLY A 199 -22.32 -23.68 -5.41
N CYS A 200 -23.65 -23.63 -5.41
CA CYS A 200 -24.48 -23.70 -6.60
C CYS A 200 -25.27 -22.40 -6.71
N ILE A 201 -24.58 -21.30 -7.01
CA ILE A 201 -25.16 -19.97 -7.13
C ILE A 201 -25.35 -19.58 -8.60
N PRO A 202 -26.44 -18.87 -8.95
CA PRO A 202 -26.77 -18.60 -10.35
C PRO A 202 -25.86 -17.55 -10.99
N GLN A 203 -25.81 -17.60 -12.33
CA GLN A 203 -25.25 -16.52 -13.15
C GLN A 203 -26.38 -15.55 -13.50
N VAL A 204 -26.19 -14.27 -13.18
CA VAL A 204 -27.21 -13.24 -13.31
C VAL A 204 -26.77 -12.27 -14.41
N LEU A 205 -27.39 -12.40 -15.58
CA LEU A 205 -27.00 -11.65 -16.78
C LEU A 205 -27.43 -10.17 -16.74
N HIS A 206 -28.51 -9.87 -16.03
CA HIS A 206 -29.04 -8.52 -15.85
C HIS A 206 -29.35 -8.23 -14.37
N PRO A 207 -28.41 -7.68 -13.61
CA PRO A 207 -28.66 -7.24 -12.23
C PRO A 207 -29.66 -6.07 -12.21
N ASP A 208 -30.83 -6.24 -11.59
CA ASP A 208 -31.74 -5.12 -11.25
C ASP A 208 -31.63 -4.80 -9.74
N PRO A 209 -30.96 -3.70 -9.35
CA PRO A 209 -30.76 -3.32 -7.95
C PRO A 209 -32.05 -3.10 -7.16
N ARG A 210 -33.14 -2.74 -7.84
CA ARG A 210 -34.41 -2.37 -7.21
C ARG A 210 -35.12 -3.58 -6.62
N LYS A 211 -34.82 -4.80 -7.12
CA LYS A 211 -35.44 -6.04 -6.64
C LYS A 211 -35.11 -6.37 -5.17
N LEU A 212 -34.06 -5.78 -4.60
CA LEU A 212 -33.70 -5.91 -3.18
C LEU A 212 -34.20 -4.77 -2.29
N GLN A 213 -34.46 -3.59 -2.87
CA GLN A 213 -34.88 -2.39 -2.12
C GLN A 213 -36.39 -2.27 -1.96
N ASP A 214 -37.18 -3.08 -2.67
CA ASP A 214 -38.64 -3.06 -2.61
C ASP A 214 -39.15 -3.85 -1.39
N ASP A 215 -39.10 -3.20 -0.22
CA ASP A 215 -39.65 -3.69 1.05
C ASP A 215 -41.11 -3.23 1.27
N SER A 216 -41.76 -2.71 0.22
CA SER A 216 -43.02 -1.96 0.32
C SER A 216 -44.31 -2.79 0.16
N GLY A 217 -44.24 -4.13 0.02
CA GLY A 217 -45.42 -4.99 -0.12
C GLY A 217 -45.17 -6.52 -0.06
N GLU A 218 -46.24 -7.32 -0.14
CA GLU A 218 -46.16 -8.79 -0.17
C GLU A 218 -45.41 -9.31 -1.41
N ARG A 219 -44.25 -9.93 -1.21
CA ARG A 219 -43.46 -10.58 -2.28
C ARG A 219 -44.20 -11.82 -2.82
N SER A 220 -44.38 -11.91 -4.14
CA SER A 220 -44.98 -13.06 -4.82
C SER A 220 -44.02 -14.27 -4.85
N HIS A 221 -44.51 -15.46 -5.21
CA HIS A 221 -43.65 -16.64 -5.41
C HIS A 221 -42.57 -16.40 -6.48
N LYS A 222 -42.90 -15.62 -7.51
CA LYS A 222 -41.94 -15.22 -8.55
C LYS A 222 -40.88 -14.27 -8.02
N ASP A 223 -41.25 -13.33 -7.15
CA ASP A 223 -40.29 -12.39 -6.55
C ASP A 223 -39.31 -13.10 -5.61
N LEU A 224 -39.79 -14.11 -4.86
CA LEU A 224 -38.95 -14.95 -4.01
C LEU A 224 -38.02 -15.89 -4.81
N TYR A 225 -38.48 -16.36 -5.97
CA TYR A 225 -37.66 -17.12 -6.91
C TYR A 225 -36.60 -16.24 -7.59
N ASP A 226 -36.98 -15.03 -8.00
CA ASP A 226 -36.08 -14.02 -8.58
C ASP A 226 -35.07 -13.50 -7.54
N LEU A 227 -35.43 -13.48 -6.26
CA LEU A 227 -34.51 -13.17 -5.16
C LEU A 227 -33.37 -14.15 -5.06
N SER A 228 -33.53 -15.42 -5.45
CA SER A 228 -32.40 -16.35 -5.55
C SER A 228 -31.47 -16.03 -6.73
N ASN A 229 -31.89 -15.19 -7.68
CA ASN A 229 -31.15 -14.73 -8.88
C ASN A 229 -30.78 -13.23 -8.83
N TYR A 230 -30.62 -12.64 -7.64
CA TYR A 230 -30.20 -11.23 -7.49
C TYR A 230 -28.72 -11.03 -7.81
N CYS A 231 -28.40 -9.84 -8.32
CA CYS A 231 -27.04 -9.32 -8.27
C CYS A 231 -27.06 -7.78 -8.39
N PHE A 232 -25.97 -7.12 -7.97
CA PHE A 232 -25.72 -5.71 -8.21
C PHE A 232 -24.56 -5.55 -9.20
N GLN A 233 -24.59 -4.50 -10.03
CA GLN A 233 -23.38 -4.09 -10.74
C GLN A 233 -22.32 -3.68 -9.72
N GLN A 234 -21.13 -4.26 -9.83
CA GLN A 234 -20.02 -3.97 -8.91
C GLN A 234 -19.00 -3.01 -9.53
N GLY A 235 -19.19 -2.65 -10.79
CA GLY A 235 -18.26 -1.82 -11.55
C GLY A 235 -17.01 -2.58 -11.98
N ILE A 236 -17.08 -3.90 -12.14
CA ILE A 236 -15.95 -4.79 -12.43
C ILE A 236 -16.06 -5.39 -13.83
N LEU A 237 -14.95 -5.96 -14.34
CA LEU A 237 -14.93 -6.59 -15.68
C LEU A 237 -16.00 -7.69 -15.80
N GLU A 238 -16.22 -8.44 -14.72
CA GLU A 238 -17.15 -9.56 -14.63
C GLU A 238 -18.63 -9.17 -14.72
N ASP A 239 -18.98 -7.89 -14.51
CA ASP A 239 -20.34 -7.40 -14.77
C ASP A 239 -20.75 -7.66 -16.23
N ARG A 240 -19.78 -7.65 -17.16
CA ARG A 240 -20.01 -7.90 -18.59
C ARG A 240 -20.37 -9.35 -18.91
N PHE A 241 -20.14 -10.30 -17.99
CA PHE A 241 -20.34 -11.73 -18.22
C PHE A 241 -21.47 -12.33 -17.36
N GLY A 242 -22.18 -11.51 -16.58
CA GLY A 242 -23.16 -11.99 -15.60
C GLY A 242 -22.54 -12.80 -14.45
N LEU A 243 -21.26 -12.53 -14.16
CA LEU A 243 -20.50 -13.17 -13.08
C LEU A 243 -20.33 -12.34 -11.77
N PRO A 244 -20.95 -11.16 -11.54
CA PRO A 244 -20.63 -10.36 -10.34
C PRO A 244 -20.95 -11.05 -9.01
N LEU A 245 -21.98 -11.91 -8.98
CA LEU A 245 -22.32 -12.66 -7.77
C LEU A 245 -21.23 -13.68 -7.42
N ILE A 246 -20.68 -14.35 -8.44
CA ILE A 246 -19.58 -15.32 -8.29
C ILE A 246 -18.31 -14.60 -7.85
N ALA A 247 -17.99 -13.48 -8.49
CA ALA A 247 -16.86 -12.63 -8.13
C ALA A 247 -16.89 -12.23 -6.64
N ARG A 248 -18.05 -11.78 -6.14
CA ARG A 248 -18.23 -11.46 -4.72
C ARG A 248 -18.09 -12.67 -3.82
N ALA A 249 -18.64 -13.83 -4.20
CA ALA A 249 -18.50 -15.06 -3.43
C ALA A 249 -17.02 -15.48 -3.29
N LEU A 250 -16.23 -15.34 -4.37
CA LEU A 250 -14.78 -15.59 -4.34
C LEU A 250 -14.04 -14.62 -3.41
N GLU A 251 -14.45 -13.36 -3.35
CA GLU A 251 -13.89 -12.35 -2.46
C GLU A 251 -14.24 -12.65 -0.99
N GLU A 252 -15.50 -12.93 -0.69
CA GLU A 252 -15.91 -13.25 0.67
C GLU A 252 -15.32 -14.57 1.17
N ALA A 253 -15.16 -15.57 0.29
CA ALA A 253 -14.63 -16.89 0.63
C ALA A 253 -13.24 -16.84 1.27
N GLN A 254 -12.34 -15.99 0.75
CA GLN A 254 -10.99 -15.87 1.31
C GLN A 254 -10.98 -15.33 2.75
N LEU A 255 -12.07 -14.69 3.22
CA LEU A 255 -12.17 -14.16 4.57
C LEU A 255 -12.70 -15.19 5.58
N CYS A 256 -13.41 -16.23 5.13
CA CYS A 256 -14.01 -17.25 6.01
C CYS A 256 -13.44 -18.66 5.84
N LEU A 257 -12.44 -18.87 4.98
CA LEU A 257 -11.72 -20.15 4.93
C LEU A 257 -10.61 -20.24 5.99
N ASN A 258 -10.36 -21.46 6.45
CA ASN A 258 -9.14 -21.87 7.14
C ASN A 258 -7.98 -21.97 6.14
N PRO A 259 -6.71 -21.81 6.58
CA PRO A 259 -5.55 -22.22 5.78
C PRO A 259 -5.69 -23.69 5.34
N GLY A 260 -5.33 -23.99 4.09
CA GLY A 260 -5.57 -25.26 3.40
C GLY A 260 -7.01 -25.43 2.89
N GLY A 261 -7.85 -24.41 3.05
CA GLY A 261 -9.26 -24.43 2.67
C GLY A 261 -9.45 -24.31 1.16
N ARG A 262 -10.53 -24.92 0.64
CA ARG A 262 -10.82 -24.90 -0.81
C ARG A 262 -12.23 -24.44 -1.12
N LEU A 263 -12.41 -24.01 -2.36
CA LEU A 263 -13.70 -23.56 -2.88
C LEU A 263 -14.10 -24.40 -4.10
N THR A 264 -15.32 -24.92 -4.12
CA THR A 264 -15.85 -25.70 -5.25
C THR A 264 -17.17 -25.11 -5.72
N LEU A 265 -17.22 -24.61 -6.96
CA LEU A 265 -18.41 -24.00 -7.55
C LEU A 265 -18.82 -24.70 -8.83
N VAL A 266 -20.13 -24.78 -9.07
CA VAL A 266 -20.67 -25.10 -10.39
C VAL A 266 -21.11 -23.82 -11.11
N LEU A 267 -20.68 -23.66 -12.35
CA LEU A 267 -20.88 -22.45 -13.15
C LEU A 267 -21.42 -22.82 -14.54
N GLY A 268 -22.20 -21.93 -15.12
CA GLY A 268 -22.58 -22.01 -16.52
C GLY A 268 -21.36 -21.67 -17.40
N GLY A 269 -21.06 -22.53 -18.36
CA GLY A 269 -19.92 -22.38 -19.27
C GLY A 269 -20.11 -21.34 -20.37
N ARG A 270 -21.21 -20.55 -20.34
CA ARG A 270 -21.53 -19.54 -21.36
C ARG A 270 -20.41 -18.50 -21.52
N PRO A 271 -19.81 -17.93 -20.46
CA PRO A 271 -18.69 -16.98 -20.61
C PRO A 271 -17.42 -17.62 -21.22
N GLY A 272 -17.36 -18.95 -21.22
CA GLY A 272 -16.18 -19.72 -21.64
C GLY A 272 -15.16 -19.93 -20.52
N PRO A 273 -14.36 -21.02 -20.57
CA PRO A 273 -13.38 -21.35 -19.54
C PRO A 273 -12.35 -20.24 -19.30
N GLN A 274 -11.90 -19.54 -20.34
CA GLN A 274 -10.89 -18.49 -20.22
C GLN A 274 -11.35 -17.32 -19.33
N ALA A 275 -12.59 -16.84 -19.53
CA ALA A 275 -13.14 -15.75 -18.74
C ALA A 275 -13.35 -16.17 -17.27
N ILE A 276 -13.80 -17.41 -17.06
CA ILE A 276 -13.97 -17.98 -15.72
C ILE A 276 -12.62 -18.10 -15.03
N ASP A 277 -11.62 -18.74 -15.66
CA ASP A 277 -10.28 -18.91 -15.10
C ASP A 277 -9.64 -17.56 -14.73
N GLN A 278 -9.80 -16.54 -15.58
CA GLN A 278 -9.31 -15.20 -15.31
C GLN A 278 -9.98 -14.56 -14.09
N MET A 279 -11.30 -14.70 -13.93
CA MET A 279 -12.03 -14.20 -12.75
C MET A 279 -11.49 -14.81 -11.44
N PHE A 280 -11.18 -16.12 -11.43
CA PHE A 280 -10.57 -16.80 -10.29
C PHE A 280 -9.15 -16.28 -10.04
N ARG A 281 -8.27 -16.34 -11.05
CA ARG A 281 -6.86 -15.94 -10.92
C ARG A 281 -6.69 -14.49 -10.51
N ARG A 282 -7.51 -13.58 -11.05
CA ARG A 282 -7.51 -12.16 -10.66
C ARG A 282 -7.77 -11.94 -9.17
N ARG A 283 -8.45 -12.88 -8.50
CA ARG A 283 -8.76 -12.85 -7.05
C ARG A 283 -7.83 -13.71 -6.21
N GLY A 284 -6.74 -14.23 -6.79
CA GLY A 284 -5.73 -15.01 -6.07
C GLY A 284 -6.11 -16.48 -5.89
N TRP A 285 -6.98 -16.99 -6.77
CA TRP A 285 -7.36 -18.39 -6.80
C TRP A 285 -6.68 -19.11 -7.97
N GLU A 286 -6.23 -20.35 -7.76
CA GLU A 286 -5.83 -21.27 -8.83
C GLU A 286 -6.99 -22.23 -9.13
N PRO A 287 -7.74 -22.01 -10.23
CA PRO A 287 -8.89 -22.83 -10.58
C PRO A 287 -8.47 -24.12 -11.30
N THR A 288 -9.16 -25.22 -10.98
CA THR A 288 -9.07 -26.51 -11.67
C THR A 288 -10.47 -26.96 -12.06
N LEU A 289 -10.70 -27.20 -13.36
CA LEU A 289 -11.93 -27.81 -13.84
C LEU A 289 -11.93 -29.31 -13.50
N ILE A 290 -12.77 -29.73 -12.56
CA ILE A 290 -12.82 -31.13 -12.06
C ILE A 290 -13.93 -31.95 -12.72
N TRP A 291 -14.95 -31.30 -13.26
CA TRP A 291 -16.06 -31.96 -13.94
C TRP A 291 -16.76 -31.02 -14.91
N SER A 292 -17.32 -31.56 -15.99
CA SER A 292 -18.17 -30.81 -16.89
C SER A 292 -19.30 -31.67 -17.47
N ARG A 293 -20.42 -31.03 -17.79
CA ARG A 293 -21.54 -31.67 -18.50
C ARG A 293 -22.15 -30.69 -19.48
N ARG A 294 -22.41 -31.13 -20.70
CA ARG A 294 -23.20 -30.36 -21.66
C ARG A 294 -24.68 -30.62 -21.48
N ILE A 295 -25.45 -29.56 -21.28
CA ILE A 295 -26.90 -29.61 -21.12
C ILE A 295 -27.60 -28.79 -22.20
N GLN A 296 -28.86 -29.15 -22.49
CA GLN A 296 -29.71 -28.36 -23.35
C GLN A 296 -30.04 -27.03 -22.65
N GLN A 297 -29.99 -25.92 -23.39
CA GLN A 297 -30.41 -24.63 -22.88
C GLN A 297 -31.92 -24.61 -22.67
N ALA A 298 -32.37 -24.07 -21.53
CA ALA A 298 -33.79 -23.91 -21.27
C ALA A 298 -34.42 -22.84 -22.19
N ASP A 299 -35.62 -23.11 -22.68
CA ASP A 299 -36.33 -22.29 -23.68
C ASP A 299 -36.72 -20.90 -23.17
N ASP A 300 -36.77 -20.72 -21.85
CA ASP A 300 -37.16 -19.49 -21.15
C ASP A 300 -35.97 -18.55 -20.84
N THR A 301 -34.76 -18.94 -21.21
CA THR A 301 -33.57 -18.12 -20.97
C THR A 301 -33.52 -16.94 -21.94
N ASP A 302 -33.47 -15.72 -21.42
CA ASP A 302 -33.24 -14.53 -22.24
C ASP A 302 -31.81 -14.52 -22.78
N LEU A 303 -31.66 -14.82 -24.07
CA LEU A 303 -30.39 -14.82 -24.80
C LEU A 303 -30.19 -13.54 -25.62
N VAL A 304 -31.23 -12.73 -25.81
CA VAL A 304 -31.16 -11.50 -26.62
C VAL A 304 -30.21 -10.50 -25.95
N SER A 305 -30.28 -10.43 -24.64
CA SER A 305 -29.36 -9.69 -23.78
C SER A 305 -27.89 -10.06 -24.00
N LEU A 306 -27.58 -11.35 -24.16
CA LEU A 306 -26.22 -11.80 -24.43
C LEU A 306 -25.70 -11.30 -25.77
N VAL A 307 -26.55 -11.25 -26.80
CA VAL A 307 -26.20 -10.71 -28.13
C VAL A 307 -25.83 -9.23 -28.05
N GLU A 308 -26.58 -8.45 -27.27
CA GLU A 308 -26.28 -7.03 -27.05
C GLU A 308 -24.91 -6.86 -26.38
N ILE A 309 -24.61 -7.68 -25.38
CA ILE A 309 -23.32 -7.68 -24.70
C ILE A 309 -22.19 -8.11 -25.65
N GLU A 310 -22.36 -9.17 -26.47
CA GLU A 310 -21.36 -9.59 -27.47
C GLU A 310 -21.02 -8.44 -28.41
N ARG A 311 -22.04 -7.74 -28.93
CA ARG A 311 -21.85 -6.59 -29.84
C ARG A 311 -21.19 -5.40 -29.16
N THR A 312 -21.63 -5.07 -27.95
CA THR A 312 -21.18 -3.86 -27.23
C THR A 312 -19.75 -3.99 -26.73
N HIS A 313 -19.39 -5.17 -26.21
CA HIS A 313 -18.09 -5.39 -25.56
C HIS A 313 -17.11 -6.24 -26.38
N GLN A 314 -17.49 -6.65 -27.59
CA GLN A 314 -16.70 -7.54 -28.45
C GLN A 314 -16.28 -8.83 -27.74
N ILE A 315 -17.12 -9.33 -26.83
CA ILE A 315 -16.93 -10.60 -26.14
C ILE A 315 -17.68 -11.71 -26.88
N ARG A 316 -17.31 -12.97 -26.65
CA ARG A 316 -17.96 -14.13 -27.25
C ARG A 316 -18.43 -15.10 -26.18
N PHE A 317 -19.72 -15.42 -26.18
CA PHE A 317 -20.27 -16.49 -25.37
C PHE A 317 -20.19 -17.83 -26.11
N ASN A 318 -20.16 -18.92 -25.33
CA ASN A 318 -20.03 -20.28 -25.80
C ASN A 318 -21.37 -21.03 -25.71
N PHE A 319 -21.97 -21.26 -26.87
CA PHE A 319 -23.09 -22.18 -27.07
C PHE A 319 -22.69 -23.29 -28.03
N PHE A 320 -23.48 -24.36 -28.08
CA PHE A 320 -23.19 -25.54 -28.89
C PHE A 320 -24.46 -26.02 -29.60
N MET A 321 -24.31 -26.54 -30.82
CA MET A 321 -25.44 -27.03 -31.61
C MET A 321 -25.89 -28.43 -31.18
N SER A 322 -25.02 -29.21 -30.53
CA SER A 322 -25.31 -30.56 -30.06
C SER A 322 -24.49 -30.92 -28.83
N ARG A 323 -24.85 -32.03 -28.17
CA ARG A 323 -24.08 -32.59 -27.04
C ARG A 323 -22.63 -32.90 -27.41
N ASP A 324 -22.39 -33.33 -28.63
CA ASP A 324 -21.07 -33.78 -29.11
C ASP A 324 -20.24 -32.69 -29.83
N SER A 325 -20.79 -31.48 -29.97
CA SER A 325 -20.14 -30.37 -30.66
C SER A 325 -18.80 -29.98 -30.02
N GLN A 326 -17.71 -29.96 -30.79
CA GLN A 326 -16.40 -29.60 -30.23
C GLN A 326 -16.17 -28.08 -30.18
N ASN A 327 -16.77 -27.34 -31.11
CA ASN A 327 -16.56 -25.91 -31.27
C ASN A 327 -17.81 -25.11 -30.87
N PRO A 328 -17.64 -23.98 -30.16
CA PRO A 328 -18.77 -23.15 -29.76
C PRO A 328 -19.24 -22.21 -30.88
N ILE A 329 -20.53 -21.91 -30.89
CA ILE A 329 -21.18 -20.84 -31.63
C ILE A 329 -21.43 -19.62 -30.71
N SER A 330 -21.54 -18.42 -31.29
CA SER A 330 -21.82 -17.18 -30.55
C SER A 330 -23.25 -17.13 -30.02
N ALA A 331 -23.54 -16.23 -29.08
CA ALA A 331 -24.90 -15.96 -28.65
C ALA A 331 -25.79 -15.52 -29.81
N GLU A 332 -25.28 -14.66 -30.71
CA GLU A 332 -26.02 -14.22 -31.91
C GLU A 332 -26.44 -15.40 -32.81
N THR A 333 -25.51 -16.34 -33.02
CA THR A 333 -25.80 -17.56 -33.79
C THR A 333 -26.80 -18.43 -33.04
N ALA A 334 -26.64 -18.58 -31.73
CA ALA A 334 -27.49 -19.40 -30.88
C ALA A 334 -28.94 -18.91 -30.85
N VAL A 335 -29.17 -17.58 -30.77
CA VAL A 335 -30.52 -16.97 -30.90
C VAL A 335 -31.14 -17.28 -32.25
N THR A 336 -30.34 -17.22 -33.32
CA THR A 336 -30.81 -17.55 -34.68
C THR A 336 -31.19 -19.02 -34.81
N VAL A 337 -30.41 -19.94 -34.22
CA VAL A 337 -30.69 -21.38 -34.21
C VAL A 337 -31.98 -21.68 -33.44
N LEU A 338 -32.14 -21.12 -32.23
CA LEU A 338 -33.37 -21.23 -31.44
C LEU A 338 -34.60 -20.67 -32.17
N GLY A 339 -34.44 -19.54 -32.87
CA GLY A 339 -35.50 -18.95 -33.69
C GLY A 339 -35.99 -19.86 -34.84
N ASN A 340 -35.20 -20.87 -35.21
CA ASN A 340 -35.57 -21.90 -36.18
C ASN A 340 -36.14 -23.18 -35.52
N ASN A 341 -36.51 -23.13 -34.23
CA ASN A 341 -36.96 -24.27 -33.42
C ASN A 341 -35.91 -25.39 -33.27
N GLU A 342 -34.62 -25.09 -33.43
CA GLU A 342 -33.53 -26.02 -33.17
C GLU A 342 -33.00 -25.83 -31.75
N SER A 343 -32.64 -26.94 -31.10
CA SER A 343 -32.11 -26.88 -29.74
C SER A 343 -30.65 -26.42 -29.71
N ILE A 344 -30.29 -25.65 -28.68
CA ILE A 344 -28.89 -25.30 -28.39
C ILE A 344 -28.49 -25.84 -27.02
N TYR A 345 -27.18 -25.90 -26.79
CA TYR A 345 -26.58 -26.49 -25.61
C TYR A 345 -25.54 -25.53 -25.01
N HIS A 346 -25.30 -25.67 -23.71
CA HIS A 346 -24.20 -25.01 -23.01
C HIS A 346 -23.56 -25.97 -22.02
N ASP A 347 -22.32 -25.68 -21.63
CA ASP A 347 -21.62 -26.49 -20.65
C ASP A 347 -21.98 -26.05 -19.23
N LEU A 348 -21.98 -26.99 -18.31
CA LEU A 348 -21.91 -26.80 -16.88
C LEU A 348 -20.53 -27.22 -16.43
N LEU A 349 -19.85 -26.36 -15.68
CA LEU A 349 -18.46 -26.50 -15.32
C LEU A 349 -18.34 -26.52 -13.79
N VAL A 350 -17.77 -27.58 -13.23
CA VAL A 350 -17.47 -27.67 -11.80
C VAL A 350 -16.00 -27.36 -11.60
N TYR A 351 -15.73 -26.22 -10.99
CA TYR A 351 -14.40 -25.75 -10.65
C TYR A 351 -14.11 -25.99 -9.18
N GLN A 352 -12.92 -26.51 -8.90
CA GLN A 352 -12.31 -26.49 -7.58
C GLN A 352 -11.16 -25.48 -7.60
N ALA A 353 -11.05 -24.64 -6.58
CA ALA A 353 -10.03 -23.62 -6.49
C ALA A 353 -9.29 -23.65 -5.15
N GLU A 354 -7.98 -23.41 -5.22
CA GLU A 354 -7.09 -23.26 -4.08
C GLU A 354 -6.49 -21.85 -4.09
N THR A 355 -6.09 -21.32 -2.94
CA THR A 355 -5.52 -19.97 -2.87
C THR A 355 -4.07 -20.00 -3.38
N GLN A 356 -3.74 -19.14 -4.35
CA GLN A 356 -2.37 -18.95 -4.82
C GLN A 356 -1.50 -18.38 -3.69
N HIS A 357 -0.28 -18.90 -3.51
CA HIS A 357 0.63 -18.47 -2.45
C HIS A 357 -0.10 -18.30 -1.11
N GLU A 358 -0.70 -19.39 -0.64
CA GLU A 358 -1.79 -19.39 0.33
C GLU A 358 -1.56 -18.50 1.58
N ASN A 359 -0.46 -18.74 2.30
CA ASN A 359 -0.17 -18.02 3.54
C ASN A 359 -0.05 -16.49 3.34
N PRO A 360 0.82 -15.99 2.43
CA PRO A 360 0.92 -14.55 2.21
C PRO A 360 -0.36 -13.95 1.61
N THR A 361 -1.07 -14.65 0.72
CA THR A 361 -2.32 -14.15 0.14
C THR A 361 -3.42 -14.00 1.18
N PHE A 362 -3.65 -15.01 2.04
CA PHE A 362 -4.61 -14.89 3.14
C PHE A 362 -4.24 -13.78 4.11
N GLY A 363 -2.95 -13.66 4.47
CA GLY A 363 -2.45 -12.58 5.31
C GLY A 363 -2.76 -11.22 4.71
N PHE A 364 -2.41 -11.00 3.45
CA PHE A 364 -2.62 -9.75 2.74
C PHE A 364 -4.12 -9.40 2.61
N VAL A 365 -4.94 -10.34 2.14
CA VAL A 365 -6.40 -10.15 1.99
C VAL A 365 -7.05 -9.79 3.32
N ASN A 366 -6.73 -10.54 4.39
CA ASN A 366 -7.27 -10.26 5.71
C ASN A 366 -6.78 -8.89 6.25
N ASN A 367 -5.54 -8.50 5.94
CA ASN A 367 -5.02 -7.21 6.38
C ASN A 367 -5.69 -6.04 5.64
N LEU A 368 -5.94 -6.15 4.34
CA LEU A 368 -6.71 -5.16 3.58
C LEU A 368 -8.12 -4.98 4.15
N HIS A 369 -8.80 -6.09 4.47
CA HIS A 369 -10.12 -6.03 5.10
C HIS A 369 -10.08 -5.29 6.46
N LYS A 370 -9.10 -5.62 7.32
CA LYS A 370 -8.92 -4.93 8.61
C LYS A 370 -8.54 -3.45 8.46
N LEU A 371 -7.88 -3.06 7.37
CA LEU A 371 -7.57 -1.67 7.07
C LEU A 371 -8.80 -0.88 6.57
N GLY A 372 -9.90 -1.56 6.19
CA GLY A 372 -11.06 -0.96 5.55
C GLY A 372 -10.92 -0.81 4.04
N LEU A 373 -9.97 -1.52 3.42
CA LEU A 373 -9.58 -1.37 2.01
C LEU A 373 -10.26 -2.41 1.09
N ASP A 374 -11.49 -2.83 1.41
CA ASP A 374 -12.21 -3.82 0.61
C ASP A 374 -12.52 -3.33 -0.82
N LYS A 375 -12.78 -2.01 -1.00
CA LYS A 375 -12.95 -1.42 -2.34
C LYS A 375 -11.69 -1.61 -3.19
N LEU A 376 -10.50 -1.35 -2.62
CA LEU A 376 -9.22 -1.51 -3.30
C LEU A 376 -9.03 -2.96 -3.76
N ARG A 377 -9.34 -3.92 -2.88
CA ARG A 377 -9.18 -5.35 -3.17
C ARG A 377 -9.88 -5.78 -4.47
N LYS A 378 -11.04 -5.20 -4.78
CA LYS A 378 -11.81 -5.49 -6.01
C LYS A 378 -11.09 -5.01 -7.28
N GLU A 379 -10.27 -3.99 -7.15
CA GLU A 379 -9.51 -3.39 -8.25
C GLU A 379 -8.21 -4.14 -8.54
N LEU A 380 -7.68 -4.87 -7.56
CA LEU A 380 -6.41 -5.60 -7.70
C LEU A 380 -6.50 -6.79 -8.66
N ASP A 381 -5.38 -7.10 -9.32
CA ASP A 381 -5.22 -8.28 -10.17
C ASP A 381 -4.13 -9.20 -9.61
N PHE A 382 -4.55 -10.23 -8.87
CA PHE A 382 -3.64 -11.20 -8.27
C PHE A 382 -2.98 -12.14 -9.28
N SER A 383 -3.46 -12.24 -10.52
CA SER A 383 -2.91 -13.18 -11.50
C SER A 383 -1.50 -12.80 -11.97
N ARG A 384 -1.01 -11.62 -11.57
CA ARG A 384 0.27 -11.04 -11.98
C ARG A 384 1.28 -10.95 -10.83
N ILE A 385 0.88 -11.40 -9.63
CA ILE A 385 1.64 -11.24 -8.40
C ILE A 385 2.51 -12.48 -8.20
N SER A 386 3.81 -12.29 -7.93
CA SER A 386 4.71 -13.37 -7.52
C SER A 386 4.58 -13.67 -6.03
N GLU A 387 5.07 -14.82 -5.58
CA GLU A 387 5.10 -15.18 -4.15
C GLU A 387 5.81 -14.11 -3.29
N GLU A 388 6.98 -13.66 -3.77
CA GLU A 388 7.79 -12.64 -3.11
C GLU A 388 7.02 -11.32 -2.98
N MET A 389 6.33 -10.91 -4.05
CA MET A 389 5.50 -9.70 -4.04
C MET A 389 4.36 -9.82 -3.02
N VAL A 390 3.59 -10.92 -3.03
CA VAL A 390 2.49 -11.07 -2.06
C VAL A 390 3.00 -11.24 -0.63
N SER A 391 4.16 -11.86 -0.42
CA SER A 391 4.82 -11.94 0.90
C SER A 391 5.16 -10.55 1.42
N PHE A 392 5.81 -9.73 0.59
CA PHE A 392 6.10 -8.33 0.90
C PHE A 392 4.82 -7.54 1.22
N LEU A 393 3.79 -7.65 0.38
CA LEU A 393 2.52 -6.93 0.59
C LEU A 393 1.78 -7.37 1.85
N SER A 394 1.84 -8.65 2.19
CA SER A 394 1.30 -9.19 3.45
C SER A 394 1.99 -8.57 4.66
N ARG A 395 3.33 -8.50 4.66
CA ARG A 395 4.11 -7.85 5.73
C ARG A 395 3.89 -6.33 5.77
N PHE A 396 3.87 -5.68 4.61
CA PHE A 396 3.65 -4.24 4.50
C PHE A 396 2.26 -3.82 5.01
N SER A 397 1.22 -4.58 4.63
CA SER A 397 -0.13 -4.36 5.16
C SER A 397 -0.23 -4.64 6.66
N HIS A 398 0.56 -5.58 7.19
CA HIS A 398 0.65 -5.81 8.64
C HIS A 398 1.28 -4.64 9.39
N GLU A 399 2.40 -4.11 8.88
CA GLU A 399 3.06 -2.92 9.44
C GLU A 399 2.10 -1.71 9.49
N LEU A 400 1.35 -1.51 8.39
CA LEU A 400 0.35 -0.45 8.32
C LEU A 400 -0.84 -0.66 9.27
N LEU A 401 -1.18 -1.90 9.65
CA LEU A 401 -2.21 -2.15 10.67
C LEU A 401 -1.75 -1.73 12.06
N ALA A 402 -0.47 -1.90 12.37
CA ALA A 402 0.08 -1.57 13.68
C ALA A 402 0.19 -0.05 13.89
N HIS A 403 0.65 0.68 12.88
CA HIS A 403 1.03 2.09 13.06
C HIS A 403 0.30 3.08 12.14
N ARG A 404 -0.21 2.64 10.98
CA ARG A 404 -0.75 3.51 9.91
C ARG A 404 0.15 4.70 9.57
N MET A 405 1.46 4.56 9.75
CA MET A 405 2.45 5.63 9.58
C MET A 405 3.50 5.24 8.54
N LEU A 406 4.11 6.25 7.93
CA LEU A 406 5.22 6.10 6.98
C LEU A 406 6.39 6.95 7.49
N PRO A 407 7.15 6.43 8.48
CA PRO A 407 8.14 7.20 9.22
C PRO A 407 9.27 7.67 8.31
N TYR A 408 9.96 8.73 8.75
CA TYR A 408 11.11 9.26 8.05
C TYR A 408 12.33 8.34 8.20
N PRO A 409 12.89 7.86 7.08
CA PRO A 409 14.07 7.01 7.06
C PRO A 409 15.30 7.73 7.61
N HIS A 410 16.18 7.03 8.32
CA HIS A 410 17.48 7.55 8.73
C HIS A 410 18.40 7.82 7.52
N GLU A 411 19.30 8.80 7.64
CA GLU A 411 20.22 9.27 6.59
C GLU A 411 21.18 8.18 6.11
N CYS A 412 21.59 7.29 7.02
CA CYS A 412 22.46 6.14 6.74
C CYS A 412 21.70 4.81 6.58
N GLY A 413 20.37 4.86 6.45
CA GLY A 413 19.49 3.70 6.50
C GLY A 413 19.16 3.24 7.92
N ASP A 414 17.95 2.73 8.10
CA ASP A 414 17.43 2.38 9.42
C ASP A 414 18.26 1.29 10.11
N LEU A 415 18.36 1.36 11.44
CA LEU A 415 19.17 0.44 12.23
C LEU A 415 18.74 -1.03 12.06
N SER A 416 17.44 -1.30 11.92
CA SER A 416 16.91 -2.64 11.67
C SER A 416 17.42 -3.23 10.35
N LEU A 417 17.40 -2.42 9.28
CA LEU A 417 17.94 -2.77 7.98
C LEU A 417 19.45 -3.00 8.05
N ARG A 418 20.21 -2.11 8.69
CA ARG A 418 21.66 -2.27 8.86
C ARG A 418 22.01 -3.52 9.67
N LYS A 419 21.20 -3.89 10.67
CA LYS A 419 21.34 -5.15 11.42
C LYS A 419 21.08 -6.37 10.54
N ALA A 420 20.03 -6.34 9.72
CA ALA A 420 19.72 -7.42 8.78
C ALA A 420 20.85 -7.59 7.74
N LEU A 421 21.33 -6.49 7.16
CA LEU A 421 22.43 -6.48 6.20
C LEU A 421 23.75 -6.97 6.84
N SER A 422 24.11 -6.47 8.03
CA SER A 422 25.30 -6.92 8.78
C SER A 422 25.27 -8.44 9.03
N ARG A 423 24.11 -8.98 9.44
CA ARG A 423 23.92 -10.43 9.60
C ARG A 423 24.06 -11.15 8.26
N PHE A 424 23.43 -10.65 7.20
CA PHE A 424 23.53 -11.24 5.86
C PHE A 424 24.98 -11.30 5.37
N LEU A 425 25.72 -10.18 5.43
CA LEU A 425 27.13 -10.11 5.05
C LEU A 425 27.99 -11.10 5.86
N SER A 426 27.70 -11.24 7.14
CA SER A 426 28.41 -12.19 8.00
C SER A 426 28.15 -13.66 7.60
N HIS A 427 26.88 -14.02 7.38
CA HIS A 427 26.49 -15.42 7.16
C HIS A 427 26.69 -15.89 5.71
N TYR A 428 26.31 -15.07 4.73
CA TYR A 428 26.34 -15.43 3.31
C TYR A 428 27.60 -14.96 2.58
N CYS A 429 28.14 -13.80 2.98
CA CYS A 429 29.33 -13.23 2.36
C CYS A 429 30.61 -13.49 3.17
N HIS A 430 30.54 -14.08 4.37
CA HIS A 430 31.67 -14.28 5.28
C HIS A 430 32.48 -12.99 5.55
N TYR A 431 31.78 -11.86 5.63
CA TYR A 431 32.35 -10.55 5.90
C TYR A 431 31.70 -9.99 7.17
N PRO A 432 32.27 -10.26 8.37
CA PRO A 432 31.68 -9.80 9.62
C PRO A 432 31.92 -8.29 9.80
N THR A 433 30.84 -7.53 9.88
CA THR A 433 30.85 -6.08 10.08
C THR A 433 29.77 -5.64 11.06
N LYS A 434 30.00 -4.53 11.76
CA LYS A 434 29.04 -3.97 12.71
C LYS A 434 27.99 -3.12 11.98
N PRO A 435 26.72 -3.11 12.42
CA PRO A 435 25.69 -2.25 11.84
C PRO A 435 26.10 -0.77 11.80
N GLU A 436 26.82 -0.29 12.80
CA GLU A 436 27.27 1.11 12.92
C GLU A 436 28.33 1.49 11.88
N ALA A 437 29.03 0.51 11.30
CA ALA A 437 30.04 0.72 10.26
C ALA A 437 29.45 0.64 8.84
N LEU A 438 28.14 0.41 8.70
CA LEU A 438 27.46 0.32 7.42
C LEU A 438 26.75 1.63 7.10
N PHE A 439 27.12 2.24 5.98
CA PHE A 439 26.32 3.29 5.35
C PHE A 439 25.44 2.68 4.27
N VAL A 440 24.13 2.77 4.45
CA VAL A 440 23.14 2.32 3.46
C VAL A 440 22.45 3.56 2.88
N GLY A 441 22.56 3.72 1.57
CA GLY A 441 22.01 4.83 0.82
C GLY A 441 21.03 4.38 -0.27
N PRO A 442 20.50 5.33 -1.05
CA PRO A 442 19.54 5.09 -2.13
C PRO A 442 20.27 4.47 -3.34
N GLU A 443 19.98 4.94 -4.56
CA GLU A 443 20.62 4.42 -5.77
C GLU A 443 22.13 4.68 -5.79
N ARG A 444 22.87 3.77 -6.43
CA ARG A 444 24.34 3.76 -6.46
C ARG A 444 24.93 5.05 -6.99
N ALA A 445 24.28 5.67 -7.97
CA ALA A 445 24.69 6.97 -8.51
C ALA A 445 24.68 8.06 -7.42
N GLN A 446 23.61 8.14 -6.63
CA GLN A 446 23.51 9.13 -5.55
C GLN A 446 24.52 8.83 -4.43
N LEU A 447 24.66 7.56 -4.04
CA LEU A 447 25.62 7.16 -3.02
C LEU A 447 27.06 7.47 -3.45
N LEU A 448 27.42 7.18 -4.71
CA LEU A 448 28.71 7.57 -5.27
C LEU A 448 28.90 9.09 -5.26
N ALA A 449 27.85 9.86 -5.60
CA ALA A 449 27.93 11.32 -5.58
C ALA A 449 28.23 11.85 -4.17
N LEU A 450 27.60 11.29 -3.14
CA LEU A 450 27.88 11.62 -1.73
C LEU A 450 29.34 11.34 -1.39
N VAL A 451 29.85 10.16 -1.74
CA VAL A 451 31.24 9.77 -1.48
C VAL A 451 32.22 10.70 -2.19
N LEU A 452 32.08 10.91 -3.50
CA LEU A 452 33.00 11.75 -4.26
C LEU A 452 32.97 13.21 -3.80
N LYS A 453 31.78 13.74 -3.49
CA LYS A 453 31.61 15.08 -2.92
C LYS A 453 32.15 15.18 -1.50
N ALA A 454 32.23 14.08 -0.75
CA ALA A 454 32.86 14.05 0.56
C ALA A 454 34.39 14.13 0.49
N ILE A 455 35.02 13.57 -0.55
CA ILE A 455 36.46 13.29 -0.55
C ILE A 455 37.29 13.99 -1.65
N LEU A 456 36.68 14.41 -2.76
CA LEU A 456 37.37 15.02 -3.91
C LEU A 456 37.01 16.49 -4.16
N PRO A 457 38.00 17.41 -4.17
CA PRO A 457 37.74 18.79 -4.58
C PRO A 457 37.28 18.86 -6.05
N PRO A 458 36.57 19.92 -6.46
CA PRO A 458 36.23 20.17 -7.85
C PRO A 458 37.46 20.13 -8.76
N ASP A 459 37.27 19.87 -10.06
CA ASP A 459 38.31 19.72 -11.08
C ASP A 459 39.23 18.51 -10.96
N SER A 460 39.07 17.69 -9.91
CA SER A 460 39.79 16.42 -9.75
C SER A 460 39.45 15.42 -10.86
N SER A 461 40.41 14.61 -11.28
CA SER A 461 40.21 13.54 -12.26
C SER A 461 39.76 12.24 -11.59
N VAL A 462 38.81 11.55 -12.23
CA VAL A 462 38.30 10.24 -11.82
C VAL A 462 38.46 9.27 -12.98
N LEU A 463 39.21 8.18 -12.76
CA LEU A 463 39.26 7.06 -13.71
C LEU A 463 38.00 6.22 -13.55
N LEU A 464 37.23 6.05 -14.62
CA LEU A 464 35.94 5.36 -14.63
C LEU A 464 36.00 4.17 -15.59
N SER A 465 35.63 2.98 -15.11
CA SER A 465 35.42 1.80 -15.96
C SER A 465 34.35 2.03 -17.02
N SER A 466 34.56 1.54 -18.25
CA SER A 466 33.64 1.74 -19.38
C SER A 466 32.23 1.20 -19.11
N SER A 467 32.13 0.07 -18.41
CA SER A 467 30.86 -0.54 -18.02
C SER A 467 30.01 0.33 -17.07
N LEU A 468 30.61 1.31 -16.40
CA LEU A 468 29.95 2.19 -15.43
C LEU A 468 29.60 3.57 -16.02
N GLU A 469 29.97 3.84 -17.27
CA GLU A 469 29.82 5.15 -17.89
C GLU A 469 28.38 5.67 -17.85
N SER A 470 27.41 4.83 -18.25
CA SER A 470 25.98 5.18 -18.29
C SER A 470 25.38 5.45 -16.92
N VAL A 471 26.02 4.94 -15.85
CA VAL A 471 25.54 5.06 -14.48
C VAL A 471 26.11 6.31 -13.81
N TYR A 472 27.41 6.56 -14.00
CA TYR A 472 28.15 7.52 -13.17
C TYR A 472 28.66 8.76 -13.91
N ARG A 473 28.82 8.74 -15.24
CA ARG A 473 29.42 9.88 -15.97
C ARG A 473 28.72 11.20 -15.64
N THR A 474 27.42 11.26 -15.88
CA THR A 474 26.60 12.46 -15.66
C THR A 474 26.69 12.93 -14.21
N THR A 475 26.66 11.99 -13.26
CA THR A 475 26.74 12.27 -11.83
C THR A 475 28.11 12.86 -11.46
N ILE A 476 29.21 12.23 -11.91
CA ILE A 476 30.58 12.69 -11.66
C ILE A 476 30.80 14.09 -12.26
N GLU A 477 30.39 14.28 -13.51
CA GLU A 477 30.52 15.58 -14.21
C GLU A 477 29.67 16.67 -13.54
N SER A 478 28.49 16.33 -13.01
CA SER A 478 27.64 17.28 -12.26
C SER A 478 28.27 17.79 -10.97
N LEU A 479 29.23 17.05 -10.41
CA LEU A 479 30.02 17.48 -9.24
C LEU A 479 31.20 18.40 -9.64
N GLY A 480 31.38 18.67 -10.93
CA GLY A 480 32.52 19.42 -11.45
C GLY A 480 33.82 18.60 -11.53
N LEU A 481 33.72 17.28 -11.58
CA LEU A 481 34.87 16.37 -11.67
C LEU A 481 35.13 15.95 -13.13
N LYS A 482 36.38 15.62 -13.46
CA LYS A 482 36.80 15.24 -14.82
C LYS A 482 36.83 13.72 -14.96
N VAL A 483 36.00 13.17 -15.84
CA VAL A 483 35.95 11.72 -16.11
C VAL A 483 37.04 11.33 -17.11
N ILE A 484 37.88 10.38 -16.73
CA ILE A 484 38.79 9.66 -17.61
C ILE A 484 38.19 8.27 -17.82
N LEU A 485 37.81 7.95 -19.06
CA LEU A 485 37.23 6.65 -19.36
C LEU A 485 38.33 5.61 -19.57
N GLY A 486 38.34 4.58 -18.74
CA GLY A 486 39.13 3.35 -18.92
C GLY A 486 38.32 2.26 -19.60
N ASN A 487 38.92 1.10 -19.80
CA ASN A 487 38.19 -0.12 -20.16
C ASN A 487 37.73 -0.87 -18.90
N ASP A 488 37.45 -2.16 -19.02
CA ASP A 488 37.04 -3.02 -17.92
C ASP A 488 38.08 -4.10 -17.58
N ASP A 489 39.29 -4.07 -18.15
CA ASP A 489 40.35 -5.03 -17.80
C ASP A 489 41.19 -4.52 -16.62
N LEU A 490 41.29 -5.29 -15.53
CA LEU A 490 42.03 -4.85 -14.34
C LEU A 490 43.49 -4.48 -14.63
N SER A 491 44.19 -5.22 -15.49
CA SER A 491 45.62 -4.97 -15.74
C SER A 491 45.82 -3.64 -16.47
N GLU A 492 44.94 -3.37 -17.43
CA GLU A 492 44.94 -2.11 -18.17
C GLU A 492 44.47 -0.93 -17.30
N LEU A 493 43.46 -1.14 -16.45
CA LEU A 493 43.01 -0.13 -15.47
C LEU A 493 44.10 0.25 -14.47
N ILE A 494 44.83 -0.74 -13.93
CA ILE A 494 45.98 -0.49 -13.05
C ILE A 494 47.08 0.27 -13.81
N HIS A 495 47.33 -0.08 -15.07
CA HIS A 495 48.30 0.63 -15.89
C HIS A 495 47.90 2.09 -16.14
N LEU A 496 46.62 2.35 -16.42
CA LEU A 496 46.07 3.70 -16.59
C LEU A 496 46.13 4.51 -15.29
N ASP A 497 45.79 3.92 -14.15
CA ASP A 497 45.95 4.54 -12.82
C ASP A 497 47.42 4.97 -12.58
N GLN A 498 48.38 4.08 -12.87
CA GLN A 498 49.80 4.39 -12.73
C GLN A 498 50.26 5.50 -13.68
N LEU A 499 49.77 5.52 -14.92
CA LEU A 499 50.17 6.49 -15.95
C LEU A 499 49.57 7.88 -15.70
N LEU A 500 48.30 7.94 -15.32
CA LEU A 500 47.51 9.18 -15.27
C LEU A 500 47.37 9.74 -13.86
N ALA A 501 47.63 8.92 -12.83
CA ALA A 501 47.54 9.29 -11.42
C ALA A 501 46.25 10.06 -11.07
N PRO A 502 45.06 9.49 -11.34
CA PRO A 502 43.79 10.14 -11.04
C PRO A 502 43.63 10.35 -9.52
N ALA A 503 42.74 11.27 -9.13
CA ALA A 503 42.45 11.50 -7.71
C ALA A 503 41.61 10.36 -7.10
N ALA A 504 40.78 9.70 -7.92
CA ALA A 504 40.07 8.48 -7.57
C ALA A 504 39.87 7.56 -8.77
N CYS A 505 39.65 6.29 -8.48
CA CYS A 505 39.34 5.23 -9.43
C CYS A 505 37.97 4.64 -9.07
N VAL A 506 36.99 4.75 -9.96
CA VAL A 506 35.67 4.10 -9.85
C VAL A 506 35.63 2.95 -10.85
N LEU A 507 35.83 1.73 -10.37
CA LEU A 507 36.17 0.58 -11.19
C LEU A 507 35.12 -0.53 -11.06
N ALA A 508 34.84 -1.21 -12.17
CA ALA A 508 34.13 -2.49 -12.20
C ALA A 508 34.88 -3.46 -13.14
N PRO A 509 36.04 -3.99 -12.71
CA PRO A 509 36.83 -4.87 -13.56
C PRO A 509 36.04 -6.13 -13.95
N GLN A 510 36.12 -6.55 -15.21
CA GLN A 510 35.44 -7.74 -15.74
C GLN A 510 35.81 -9.02 -14.96
N GLN A 511 37.00 -9.05 -14.36
CA GLN A 511 37.48 -10.14 -13.51
C GLN A 511 36.65 -10.35 -12.25
N LEU A 512 35.82 -9.38 -11.83
CA LEU A 512 34.87 -9.56 -10.72
C LEU A 512 33.83 -10.64 -11.00
N ALA A 513 33.54 -10.94 -12.28
CA ALA A 513 32.62 -12.03 -12.64
C ALA A 513 33.14 -13.42 -12.22
N ASN A 514 34.47 -13.59 -12.13
CA ASN A 514 35.14 -14.80 -11.65
C ASN A 514 36.37 -14.40 -10.82
N PRO A 515 36.17 -13.92 -9.58
CA PRO A 515 37.25 -13.32 -8.81
C PRO A 515 38.25 -14.38 -8.36
N SER A 516 39.53 -14.02 -8.34
CA SER A 516 40.63 -14.85 -7.82
C SER A 516 41.42 -14.10 -6.75
N GLN A 517 42.14 -14.84 -5.89
CA GLN A 517 42.85 -14.23 -4.76
C GLN A 517 43.98 -13.33 -5.28
N LEU A 518 44.68 -13.80 -6.31
CA LEU A 518 45.72 -13.05 -7.01
C LEU A 518 45.20 -11.69 -7.53
N MET A 519 43.99 -11.68 -8.09
CA MET A 519 43.36 -10.47 -8.62
C MET A 519 43.11 -9.43 -7.50
N LEU A 520 42.53 -9.88 -6.38
CA LEU A 520 42.29 -9.01 -5.22
C LEU A 520 43.60 -8.53 -4.61
N ASP A 521 44.60 -9.41 -4.48
CA ASP A 521 45.91 -9.06 -3.93
C ASP A 521 46.60 -7.98 -4.79
N HIS A 522 46.50 -8.06 -6.12
CA HIS A 522 47.00 -7.03 -7.02
C HIS A 522 46.28 -5.69 -6.83
N LEU A 523 44.95 -5.72 -6.72
CA LEU A 523 44.16 -4.51 -6.47
C LEU A 523 44.50 -3.89 -5.11
N PHE A 524 44.67 -4.73 -4.08
CA PHE A 524 44.97 -4.27 -2.71
C PHE A 524 46.39 -3.71 -2.61
N ALA A 525 47.36 -4.34 -3.29
CA ALA A 525 48.71 -3.83 -3.42
C ALA A 525 48.74 -2.48 -4.14
N GLN A 526 47.97 -2.33 -5.23
CA GLN A 526 47.85 -1.07 -5.96
C GLN A 526 47.27 0.04 -5.06
N ALA A 527 46.18 -0.24 -4.33
CA ALA A 527 45.59 0.74 -3.43
C ALA A 527 46.55 1.11 -2.28
N SER A 528 47.22 0.13 -1.67
CA SER A 528 48.19 0.36 -0.59
C SER A 528 49.40 1.18 -1.04
N ALA A 529 49.83 1.02 -2.29
CA ALA A 529 50.93 1.78 -2.87
C ALA A 529 50.58 3.25 -3.16
N ASN A 530 49.29 3.59 -3.21
CA ASN A 530 48.80 4.92 -3.58
C ASN A 530 47.80 5.46 -2.53
N PRO A 531 48.23 5.71 -1.28
CA PRO A 531 47.34 6.09 -0.17
C PRO A 531 46.59 7.42 -0.40
N ASP A 532 47.09 8.28 -1.30
CA ASP A 532 46.46 9.57 -1.63
C ASP A 532 45.27 9.45 -2.61
N ARG A 533 45.07 8.27 -3.21
CA ARG A 533 44.01 7.96 -4.20
C ARG A 533 42.97 7.05 -3.58
N PHE A 534 41.71 7.25 -3.94
CA PHE A 534 40.62 6.38 -3.52
C PHE A 534 40.21 5.40 -4.61
N TYR A 535 39.93 4.16 -4.22
CA TYR A 535 39.52 3.07 -5.10
C TYR A 535 38.11 2.63 -4.70
N LEU A 536 37.13 2.99 -5.53
CA LEU A 536 35.72 2.63 -5.36
C LEU A 536 35.40 1.50 -6.34
N ILE A 537 35.21 0.30 -5.80
CA ILE A 537 34.97 -0.91 -6.60
C ILE A 537 33.47 -1.18 -6.62
N ASP A 538 32.83 -0.95 -7.77
CA ASP A 538 31.42 -1.29 -7.98
C ASP A 538 31.31 -2.78 -8.36
N ASP A 539 30.82 -3.58 -7.42
CA ASP A 539 30.58 -5.02 -7.59
C ASP A 539 29.07 -5.35 -7.61
N SER A 540 28.23 -4.36 -7.91
CA SER A 540 26.77 -4.47 -7.96
C SER A 540 26.30 -5.54 -8.95
N ALA A 541 27.00 -5.67 -10.10
CA ALA A 541 26.68 -6.65 -11.12
C ALA A 541 26.82 -8.11 -10.65
N GLN A 542 27.60 -8.36 -9.59
CA GLN A 542 27.84 -9.71 -9.06
C GLN A 542 27.02 -10.00 -7.79
N PHE A 543 26.32 -9.01 -7.25
CA PHE A 543 25.56 -9.14 -6.01
C PHE A 543 24.07 -9.41 -6.32
N ASN A 544 23.61 -10.64 -6.06
CA ASN A 544 22.20 -11.02 -6.21
C ASN A 544 21.66 -11.58 -4.91
N ILE A 545 20.53 -11.03 -4.45
CA ILE A 545 19.82 -11.48 -3.26
C ILE A 545 18.38 -11.92 -3.57
N GLY A 546 18.01 -12.00 -4.85
CA GLY A 546 16.74 -12.56 -5.28
C GLY A 546 16.73 -14.10 -5.25
N SER A 547 15.83 -14.69 -6.03
CA SER A 547 15.65 -16.15 -6.11
C SER A 547 16.89 -16.94 -6.55
N GLU A 548 17.82 -16.30 -7.25
CA GLU A 548 19.12 -16.87 -7.65
C GLU A 548 20.24 -16.35 -6.75
N LEU A 549 20.12 -16.62 -5.44
CA LEU A 549 21.13 -16.24 -4.46
C LEU A 549 22.49 -16.86 -4.84
N ASN A 550 23.49 -16.01 -5.04
CA ASN A 550 24.86 -16.43 -5.29
C ASN A 550 25.76 -16.04 -4.11
N SER A 551 26.76 -16.87 -3.79
CA SER A 551 27.76 -16.46 -2.81
C SER A 551 28.65 -15.38 -3.46
N ASN A 552 28.59 -14.13 -3.00
CA ASN A 552 29.47 -13.08 -3.51
C ASN A 552 30.93 -13.44 -3.17
N MET A 553 31.65 -13.97 -4.16
CA MET A 553 33.00 -14.50 -3.95
C MET A 553 34.02 -13.38 -3.66
N THR A 554 33.80 -12.18 -4.21
CA THR A 554 34.61 -10.98 -3.93
C THR A 554 34.68 -10.70 -2.42
N LEU A 555 33.53 -10.57 -1.75
CA LEU A 555 33.44 -10.32 -0.31
C LEU A 555 33.98 -11.49 0.51
N ARG A 556 33.69 -12.73 0.11
CA ARG A 556 34.19 -13.94 0.82
C ARG A 556 35.71 -14.02 0.86
N MET A 557 36.36 -13.54 -0.20
CA MET A 557 37.82 -13.52 -0.30
C MET A 557 38.40 -12.27 0.37
N ALA A 558 37.75 -11.12 0.18
CA ALA A 558 38.09 -9.87 0.86
C ALA A 558 38.06 -9.99 2.39
N GLY A 559 37.08 -10.71 2.95
CA GLY A 559 36.93 -10.93 4.40
C GLY A 559 38.03 -11.77 5.05
N ARG A 560 38.96 -12.36 4.28
CA ARG A 560 40.08 -13.18 4.80
C ARG A 560 41.31 -12.36 5.19
N GLN A 561 41.37 -11.09 4.81
CA GLN A 561 42.51 -10.23 5.03
C GLN A 561 42.09 -8.80 5.35
N ARG A 562 43.01 -7.99 5.87
CA ARG A 562 42.76 -6.57 6.10
C ARG A 562 42.79 -5.85 4.75
N LEU A 563 41.76 -5.06 4.49
CA LEU A 563 41.64 -4.26 3.27
C LEU A 563 42.39 -2.93 3.40
N PRO A 564 42.93 -2.37 2.31
CA PRO A 564 43.46 -1.00 2.29
C PRO A 564 42.38 0.01 2.66
N GLU A 565 42.75 1.05 3.42
CA GLU A 565 41.79 2.04 3.96
C GLU A 565 41.22 2.96 2.88
N ASN A 566 41.92 3.09 1.76
CA ASN A 566 41.52 3.87 0.59
C ASN A 566 40.79 3.04 -0.47
N LEU A 567 40.46 1.77 -0.17
CA LEU A 567 39.70 0.88 -1.07
C LEU A 567 38.34 0.56 -0.45
N VAL A 568 37.27 0.91 -1.15
CA VAL A 568 35.89 0.75 -0.69
C VAL A 568 35.10 0.00 -1.76
N PHE A 569 34.32 -0.99 -1.36
CA PHE A 569 33.37 -1.65 -2.26
C PHE A 569 32.02 -0.96 -2.19
N LEU A 570 31.40 -0.76 -3.35
CA LEU A 570 30.04 -0.26 -3.50
C LEU A 570 29.17 -1.40 -4.05
N TYR A 571 28.05 -1.64 -3.37
CA TYR A 571 27.06 -2.62 -3.77
C TYR A 571 25.70 -1.96 -3.92
N GLY A 572 25.16 -1.92 -5.14
CA GLY A 572 23.78 -1.57 -5.44
C GLY A 572 22.94 -2.83 -5.72
N LEU A 573 21.74 -2.91 -5.15
CA LEU A 573 20.81 -4.02 -5.32
C LEU A 573 19.99 -3.90 -6.62
N ILE A 574 20.69 -4.00 -7.76
CA ILE A 574 20.16 -3.68 -9.10
C ILE A 574 19.43 -4.84 -9.81
N LYS A 575 19.39 -6.04 -9.20
CA LYS A 575 18.81 -7.26 -9.80
C LYS A 575 17.39 -7.55 -9.32
N ASN A 576 16.66 -6.53 -8.89
CA ASN A 576 15.29 -6.66 -8.42
C ASN A 576 14.34 -6.90 -9.60
N THR A 577 13.77 -8.12 -9.68
CA THR A 577 12.80 -8.50 -10.71
C THR A 577 11.36 -8.22 -10.29
N VAL A 578 11.10 -8.02 -9.00
CA VAL A 578 9.77 -7.77 -8.45
C VAL A 578 9.40 -6.28 -8.56
N PHE A 579 10.32 -5.40 -8.14
CA PHE A 579 10.18 -3.94 -8.23
C PHE A 579 11.41 -3.32 -8.91
N PRO A 580 11.46 -3.27 -10.25
CA PRO A 580 12.66 -2.87 -11.00
C PRO A 580 13.18 -1.45 -10.74
N ASP A 581 12.33 -0.57 -10.21
CA ASP A 581 12.65 0.81 -9.84
C ASP A 581 13.06 0.97 -8.38
N PHE A 582 13.06 -0.12 -7.60
CA PHE A 582 13.63 -0.15 -6.27
C PHE A 582 15.11 -0.46 -6.39
N GLU A 583 15.92 0.42 -5.80
CA GLU A 583 17.34 0.22 -5.66
C GLU A 583 17.78 0.76 -4.30
N LEU A 584 18.66 0.02 -3.66
CA LEU A 584 19.28 0.33 -2.39
C LEU A 584 20.76 -0.01 -2.51
N SER A 585 21.62 0.85 -1.97
CA SER A 585 23.06 0.67 -2.09
C SER A 585 23.75 0.77 -0.74
N PHE A 586 24.89 0.11 -0.60
CA PHE A 586 25.68 0.19 0.63
C PHE A 586 27.18 0.15 0.33
N LEU A 587 27.95 0.66 1.29
CA LEU A 587 29.41 0.63 1.25
C LEU A 587 29.95 -0.47 2.15
N VAL A 588 31.01 -1.13 1.71
CA VAL A 588 31.81 -2.06 2.52
C VAL A 588 33.24 -1.54 2.57
N ASN A 589 33.84 -1.59 3.76
CA ASN A 589 35.16 -1.04 4.06
C ASN A 589 35.25 0.50 3.98
N ALA A 590 34.13 1.22 4.14
CA ALA A 590 34.14 2.68 4.24
C ALA A 590 34.93 3.13 5.49
N PRO A 591 35.82 4.13 5.39
CA PRO A 591 36.51 4.72 6.54
C PRO A 591 35.53 5.29 7.58
N GLU A 592 35.86 5.16 8.86
CA GLU A 592 35.00 5.67 9.95
C GLU A 592 34.79 7.19 9.86
N ALA A 593 35.85 7.93 9.48
CA ALA A 593 35.78 9.37 9.25
C ALA A 593 34.80 9.80 8.14
N TRP A 594 34.41 8.89 7.23
CA TRP A 594 33.42 9.19 6.21
C TRP A 594 32.00 9.21 6.77
N MET A 595 31.70 8.48 7.84
CA MET A 595 30.31 8.32 8.31
C MET A 595 29.65 9.68 8.63
N PRO A 596 30.25 10.58 9.44
CA PRO A 596 29.66 11.89 9.69
C PRO A 596 29.58 12.75 8.41
N ALA A 597 30.57 12.65 7.52
CA ALA A 597 30.61 13.39 6.27
C ALA A 597 29.48 12.97 5.30
N LEU A 598 29.21 11.65 5.23
CA LEU A 598 28.14 11.08 4.43
C LEU A 598 26.77 11.39 5.03
N GLU A 599 26.62 11.40 6.36
CA GLU A 599 25.38 11.83 7.03
C GLU A 599 25.07 13.29 6.74
N VAL A 600 26.07 14.18 6.82
CA VAL A 600 25.94 15.60 6.42
C VAL A 600 25.51 15.70 4.97
N GLY A 601 26.20 15.00 4.06
CA GLY A 601 25.85 14.98 2.65
C GLY A 601 24.42 14.49 2.41
N ALA A 602 24.04 13.38 3.04
CA ALA A 602 22.73 12.76 2.90
C ALA A 602 21.60 13.62 3.47
N GLU A 603 21.82 14.38 4.54
CA GLU A 603 20.83 15.33 5.05
C GLU A 603 20.64 16.51 4.09
N LEU A 604 21.72 17.03 3.49
CA LEU A 604 21.66 18.20 2.61
C LEU A 604 21.17 17.88 1.19
N THR A 605 21.47 16.69 0.67
CA THR A 605 20.89 16.20 -0.60
C THR A 605 19.54 15.52 -0.40
N TYR A 606 19.23 15.16 0.84
CA TYR A 606 18.06 14.39 1.22
C TYR A 606 17.98 13.02 0.56
N SER A 607 19.17 12.43 0.36
CA SER A 607 19.41 11.08 -0.14
C SER A 607 19.02 10.01 0.89
N ARG A 608 17.80 10.09 1.41
CA ARG A 608 17.17 9.10 2.27
C ARG A 608 16.41 8.10 1.41
N ILE A 609 16.52 6.83 1.73
CA ILE A 609 15.87 5.73 1.01
C ILE A 609 14.37 5.76 1.33
N PRO A 610 13.43 5.75 0.36
CA PRO A 610 12.01 5.68 0.67
C PRO A 610 11.66 4.53 1.61
N TYR A 611 10.76 4.76 2.56
CA TYR A 611 10.48 3.82 3.66
C TYR A 611 10.11 2.42 3.15
N GLN A 612 9.25 2.35 2.14
CA GLN A 612 8.84 1.08 1.54
C GLN A 612 9.97 0.33 0.83
N VAL A 613 10.97 1.04 0.30
CA VAL A 613 12.15 0.42 -0.34
C VAL A 613 13.03 -0.20 0.72
N GLN A 614 13.24 0.48 1.85
CA GLN A 614 13.99 -0.09 2.98
C GLN A 614 13.33 -1.34 3.55
N LEU A 615 12.01 -1.30 3.76
CA LEU A 615 11.26 -2.44 4.29
C LEU A 615 11.35 -3.65 3.36
N TYR A 616 11.23 -3.44 2.05
CA TYR A 616 11.35 -4.52 1.08
C TYR A 616 12.70 -5.23 1.20
N TYR A 617 13.81 -4.49 1.15
CA TYR A 617 15.13 -5.11 1.25
C TYR A 617 15.45 -5.64 2.65
N GLN A 618 14.99 -4.98 3.72
CA GLN A 618 15.11 -5.49 5.08
C GLN A 618 14.46 -6.87 5.18
N TRP A 619 13.22 -7.01 4.70
CA TRP A 619 12.50 -8.28 4.77
C TRP A 619 13.07 -9.34 3.85
N LEU A 620 13.61 -8.97 2.69
CA LEU A 620 14.34 -9.91 1.84
C LEU A 620 15.57 -10.47 2.56
N PHE A 621 16.36 -9.62 3.24
CA PHE A 621 17.45 -10.09 4.09
C PHE A 621 16.98 -10.97 5.24
N GLU A 622 15.88 -10.61 5.92
CA GLU A 622 15.31 -11.41 7.00
C GLU A 622 14.77 -12.77 6.51
N GLU A 623 14.18 -12.85 5.33
CA GLU A 623 13.72 -14.10 4.70
C GLU A 623 14.90 -15.01 4.38
N LEU A 624 15.97 -14.46 3.80
CA LEU A 624 17.20 -15.21 3.55
C LEU A 624 17.81 -15.71 4.88
N LEU A 625 17.71 -14.91 5.95
CA LEU A 625 18.20 -15.26 7.29
C LEU A 625 17.23 -16.13 8.12
N ALA A 626 16.06 -16.50 7.59
CA ALA A 626 15.02 -17.19 8.36
C ALA A 626 15.40 -18.61 8.78
N PHE A 627 16.33 -19.25 8.06
CA PHE A 627 16.91 -20.54 8.42
C PHE A 627 18.23 -20.31 9.19
N PRO A 628 18.25 -20.48 10.52
CA PRO A 628 19.47 -20.31 11.28
C PRO A 628 20.44 -21.47 10.97
N PHE A 629 21.59 -21.15 10.39
CA PHE A 629 22.77 -21.98 10.55
C PHE A 629 23.56 -21.41 11.73
N PRO A 630 23.75 -22.16 12.84
CA PRO A 630 24.74 -21.77 13.83
C PRO A 630 26.12 -21.86 13.14
N GLU A 631 27.04 -20.91 13.30
CA GLU A 631 28.07 -20.94 14.35
C GLU A 631 29.17 -19.87 14.13
N ALA A 632 30.02 -19.77 15.15
CA ALA A 632 31.32 -19.11 15.30
C ALA A 632 31.30 -17.56 15.34
N ASP A 633 31.49 -17.03 16.55
CA ASP A 633 31.90 -15.64 16.81
C ASP A 633 33.22 -15.35 16.08
N VAL A 634 33.15 -14.98 14.80
CA VAL A 634 34.27 -14.37 14.09
C VAL A 634 34.28 -12.90 14.47
N PRO A 635 35.37 -12.37 15.06
CA PRO A 635 35.44 -10.97 15.41
C PRO A 635 35.18 -10.09 14.18
N PRO A 636 34.43 -8.98 14.31
CA PRO A 636 34.20 -8.07 13.20
C PRO A 636 35.52 -7.55 12.65
N VAL A 637 35.59 -7.35 11.34
CA VAL A 637 36.70 -6.63 10.72
C VAL A 637 36.57 -5.17 11.14
N LEU A 638 37.36 -4.75 12.13
CA LEU A 638 37.40 -3.37 12.60
C LEU A 638 38.33 -2.57 11.69
N ASN A 639 37.78 -1.59 10.98
CA ASN A 639 38.54 -0.57 10.28
C ASN A 639 38.47 0.72 11.09
N GLN A 640 39.54 1.03 11.83
CA GLN A 640 39.71 2.29 12.56
C GLN A 640 40.69 3.14 11.75
N SER A 641 40.20 4.04 10.91
CA SER A 641 41.06 4.98 10.18
C SER A 641 40.44 6.36 10.04
N ASP A 642 41.31 7.38 10.10
CA ASP A 642 40.98 8.81 10.08
C ASP A 642 40.69 9.33 8.64
N GLY A 643 40.28 8.46 7.70
CA GLY A 643 40.23 8.70 6.25
C GLY A 643 39.93 10.14 5.77
N ARG A 644 40.58 10.58 4.67
CA ARG A 644 40.53 11.98 4.19
C ARG A 644 39.11 12.44 3.82
N VAL A 645 38.69 13.58 4.37
CA VAL A 645 37.45 14.32 4.04
C VAL A 645 37.81 15.72 3.53
N GLN A 646 36.99 16.29 2.65
CA GLN A 646 37.19 17.64 2.15
C GLN A 646 36.96 18.72 3.21
N LYS A 647 37.79 19.77 3.14
CA LYS A 647 37.65 20.94 4.00
C LYS A 647 36.26 21.59 3.94
N LEU A 648 35.63 21.63 2.75
CA LEU A 648 34.26 22.11 2.59
C LEU A 648 33.27 21.36 3.50
N ILE A 649 33.40 20.04 3.58
CA ILE A 649 32.50 19.19 4.34
C ILE A 649 32.79 19.30 5.83
N GLU A 650 34.07 19.38 6.22
CA GLU A 650 34.46 19.68 7.60
C GLU A 650 33.88 21.02 8.08
N ASP A 651 33.97 22.05 7.24
CA ASP A 651 33.46 23.40 7.55
C ASP A 651 31.92 23.39 7.66
N ILE A 652 31.23 22.63 6.81
CA ILE A 652 29.78 22.44 6.90
C ILE A 652 29.41 21.64 8.15
N ALA A 653 30.13 20.56 8.47
CA ALA A 653 29.90 19.73 9.63
C ALA A 653 30.12 20.49 10.96
N ALA A 654 30.92 21.56 10.94
CA ALA A 654 31.10 22.47 12.05
C ALA A 654 29.93 23.45 12.27
N ASP A 655 28.98 23.56 11.33
CA ASP A 655 27.78 24.39 11.50
C ASP A 655 26.91 23.85 12.65
N PRO A 656 26.28 24.73 13.47
CA PRO A 656 25.40 24.33 14.58
C PRO A 656 24.29 23.33 14.21
N VAL A 657 23.90 23.25 12.94
CA VAL A 657 22.93 22.25 12.45
C VAL A 657 23.37 20.81 12.76
N PHE A 658 24.67 20.55 12.62
CA PHE A 658 25.28 19.22 12.79
C PHE A 658 25.99 19.06 14.14
N ALA A 659 25.83 20.03 15.05
CA ALA A 659 26.40 19.94 16.38
C ALA A 659 25.93 18.65 17.10
N PRO A 660 26.84 17.96 17.83
CA PRO A 660 26.50 16.78 18.60
C PRO A 660 25.34 17.03 19.56
N LYS A 661 24.42 16.07 19.64
CA LYS A 661 23.28 16.16 20.55
C LYS A 661 23.75 15.89 22.00
N PRO A 662 23.14 16.55 23.01
CA PRO A 662 23.54 16.39 24.41
C PRO A 662 23.17 15.02 25.01
N ILE A 663 22.48 14.17 24.24
CA ILE A 663 22.03 12.84 24.63
C ILE A 663 22.00 11.92 23.40
N SER A 664 22.14 10.60 23.60
CA SER A 664 21.97 9.61 22.54
C SER A 664 20.55 9.65 21.98
N LEU A 665 20.44 9.64 20.65
CA LEU A 665 19.16 9.55 19.95
C LEU A 665 18.52 8.14 20.04
N GLU A 666 19.27 7.15 20.53
CA GLU A 666 18.82 5.77 20.68
C GLU A 666 18.19 5.47 22.06
N ASP A 667 18.14 6.43 23.01
CA ASP A 667 17.45 6.21 24.30
C ASP A 667 15.93 6.13 24.07
N GLU A 668 15.33 4.97 24.38
CA GLU A 668 13.89 4.72 24.18
C GLU A 668 12.97 5.67 24.96
N ARG A 669 13.47 6.31 26.03
CA ARG A 669 12.71 7.28 26.83
C ARG A 669 12.75 8.69 26.25
N LEU A 670 13.62 8.92 25.26
CA LEU A 670 13.81 10.21 24.63
C LEU A 670 12.57 10.57 23.82
N ILE A 671 12.02 11.76 24.07
CA ILE A 671 11.02 12.38 23.20
C ILE A 671 11.69 13.52 22.44
N ARG A 672 11.53 13.50 21.11
CA ARG A 672 12.18 14.44 20.21
C ARG A 672 11.24 15.56 19.80
N PHE A 673 11.44 16.72 20.40
CA PHE A 673 10.84 18.00 19.98
C PHE A 673 11.79 18.81 19.09
N ASP A 674 12.93 18.23 18.68
CA ASP A 674 13.90 18.84 17.78
C ASP A 674 13.72 18.42 16.31
N TYR A 675 12.88 17.42 16.05
CA TYR A 675 12.71 16.79 14.75
C TYR A 675 11.45 17.26 14.02
N GLY A 676 11.57 17.53 12.72
CA GLY A 676 10.54 18.18 11.91
C GLY A 676 9.57 17.23 11.20
N GLU A 677 9.23 16.08 11.79
CA GLU A 677 8.33 15.08 11.21
C GLU A 677 6.88 15.26 11.70
N VAL A 678 5.92 14.81 10.89
CA VAL A 678 4.51 14.71 11.29
C VAL A 678 4.19 13.27 11.64
N GLU A 679 4.32 12.91 12.92
CA GLU A 679 3.99 11.57 13.41
C GLU A 679 2.46 11.43 13.61
N HIS A 680 1.74 11.25 12.50
CA HIS A 680 0.29 11.10 12.43
C HIS A 680 -0.08 9.98 11.46
N PRO A 681 -1.21 9.26 11.66
CA PRO A 681 -1.69 8.31 10.66
C PRO A 681 -1.79 8.94 9.27
N VAL A 682 -1.38 8.22 8.23
CA VAL A 682 -1.49 8.70 6.84
C VAL A 682 -2.91 8.53 6.30
N PRO A 683 -3.35 9.34 5.31
CA PRO A 683 -4.67 9.20 4.70
C PRO A 683 -4.86 7.82 4.04
N GLU A 684 -6.07 7.25 4.17
CA GLU A 684 -6.42 5.96 3.56
C GLU A 684 -6.21 5.97 2.04
N LEU A 685 -6.55 7.08 1.38
CA LEU A 685 -6.37 7.25 -0.06
C LEU A 685 -4.92 7.12 -0.51
N LEU A 686 -3.98 7.57 0.32
CA LEU A 686 -2.56 7.44 0.06
C LEU A 686 -2.11 5.98 0.21
N ILE A 687 -2.58 5.27 1.25
CA ILE A 687 -2.33 3.83 1.43
C ILE A 687 -2.88 3.03 0.22
N LYS A 688 -4.11 3.33 -0.22
CA LYS A 688 -4.69 2.74 -1.43
C LYS A 688 -3.77 2.89 -2.63
N GLY A 689 -3.27 4.11 -2.86
CA GLY A 689 -2.38 4.39 -3.99
C GLY A 689 -1.01 3.70 -3.89
N VAL A 690 -0.46 3.54 -2.69
CA VAL A 690 0.79 2.76 -2.49
C VAL A 690 0.59 1.30 -2.94
N PHE A 691 -0.48 0.65 -2.46
CA PHE A 691 -0.79 -0.73 -2.85
C PHE A 691 -1.10 -0.87 -4.35
N LYS A 692 -1.84 0.06 -4.94
CA LYS A 692 -2.05 0.10 -6.40
C LYS A 692 -0.72 0.17 -7.15
N GLY A 693 0.19 1.03 -6.70
CA GLY A 693 1.47 1.22 -7.36
C GLY A 693 2.42 0.02 -7.28
N PHE A 694 2.17 -0.94 -6.38
CA PHE A 694 2.88 -2.22 -6.36
C PHE A 694 2.28 -3.27 -7.31
N LEU A 695 1.02 -3.11 -7.70
CA LEU A 695 0.23 -4.15 -8.36
C LEU A 695 -0.15 -3.81 -9.81
N GLU A 696 -0.19 -2.53 -10.14
CA GLU A 696 -0.47 -2.07 -11.49
C GLU A 696 0.76 -2.18 -12.40
N GLN A 697 0.52 -2.35 -13.69
CA GLN A 697 1.57 -2.37 -14.70
C GLN A 697 2.18 -1.00 -14.97
N ASP A 698 3.42 -1.03 -15.42
CA ASP A 698 4.21 0.12 -15.79
C ASP A 698 3.51 0.99 -16.84
N SER A 699 3.41 2.28 -16.54
CA SER A 699 3.01 3.30 -17.49
C SER A 699 4.00 4.44 -17.45
N ASP A 700 4.71 4.65 -18.57
CA ASP A 700 5.61 5.79 -18.75
C ASP A 700 4.88 7.15 -18.67
N LEU A 701 3.55 7.13 -18.74
CA LEU A 701 2.71 8.33 -18.62
C LEU A 701 2.48 8.76 -17.16
N LEU A 702 2.78 7.91 -16.17
CA LEU A 702 2.48 8.18 -14.76
C LEU A 702 3.06 9.52 -14.25
N PRO A 703 4.30 9.93 -14.58
CA PRO A 703 4.80 11.25 -14.19
C PRO A 703 3.97 12.40 -14.77
N SER A 704 3.47 12.27 -16.00
CA SER A 704 2.58 13.26 -16.62
C SER A 704 1.24 13.33 -15.89
N VAL A 705 0.65 12.17 -15.59
CA VAL A 705 -0.58 12.06 -14.79
C VAL A 705 -0.41 12.75 -13.43
N VAL A 706 0.71 12.51 -12.74
CA VAL A 706 1.00 13.13 -11.44
C VAL A 706 1.12 14.65 -11.57
N ARG A 707 1.79 15.20 -12.60
CA ARG A 707 1.83 16.66 -12.82
C ARG A 707 0.44 17.26 -12.98
N HIS A 708 -0.42 16.59 -13.74
CA HIS A 708 -1.81 16.98 -13.88
C HIS A 708 -2.59 16.93 -12.54
N ARG A 709 -2.33 15.93 -11.69
CA ARG A 709 -2.92 15.89 -10.34
C ARG A 709 -2.38 16.98 -9.41
N VAL A 710 -1.09 17.31 -9.50
CA VAL A 710 -0.49 18.43 -8.78
C VAL A 710 -1.15 19.75 -9.19
N LYS A 711 -1.39 19.95 -10.48
CA LYS A 711 -2.15 21.11 -10.97
C LYS A 711 -3.53 21.19 -10.32
N ALA A 712 -4.31 20.11 -10.32
CA ALA A 712 -5.64 20.09 -9.69
C ALA A 712 -5.59 20.40 -8.18
N TYR A 713 -4.61 19.84 -7.48
CA TYR A 713 -4.35 20.16 -6.06
C TYR A 713 -4.05 21.65 -5.84
N LEU A 714 -3.22 22.27 -6.69
CA LEU A 714 -2.89 23.70 -6.59
C LEU A 714 -4.10 24.59 -6.93
N GLU A 715 -4.87 24.22 -7.96
CA GLU A 715 -6.11 24.91 -8.33
C GLU A 715 -7.11 24.88 -7.18
N PHE A 716 -7.30 23.74 -6.54
CA PHE A 716 -8.22 23.62 -5.40
C PHE A 716 -7.72 24.40 -4.17
N THR A 717 -6.45 24.22 -3.79
CA THR A 717 -5.93 24.72 -2.51
C THR A 717 -5.48 26.17 -2.55
N ARG A 718 -5.04 26.67 -3.72
CA ARG A 718 -4.53 28.04 -3.90
C ARG A 718 -5.37 28.88 -4.84
N ARG A 719 -6.40 28.30 -5.48
CA ARG A 719 -7.23 28.95 -6.53
C ARG A 719 -6.40 29.61 -7.62
N THR A 720 -5.33 28.93 -8.02
CA THR A 720 -4.40 29.38 -9.05
C THR A 720 -4.09 28.25 -10.00
N THR A 721 -4.37 28.44 -11.28
CA THR A 721 -4.00 27.51 -12.35
C THR A 721 -2.54 27.72 -12.76
N VAL A 722 -1.78 26.63 -12.80
CA VAL A 722 -0.42 26.60 -13.36
C VAL A 722 -0.35 25.61 -14.52
N ASN A 723 0.49 25.89 -15.51
CA ASN A 723 0.75 24.93 -16.58
C ASN A 723 1.56 23.75 -16.04
N GLU A 724 1.22 22.54 -16.47
CA GLU A 724 1.84 21.30 -16.00
C GLU A 724 3.33 21.20 -16.36
N ASP A 725 3.73 21.80 -17.49
CA ASP A 725 5.11 21.88 -17.94
C ASP A 725 6.01 22.74 -17.05
N ARG A 726 5.44 23.51 -16.12
CA ARG A 726 6.17 24.26 -15.08
C ARG A 726 6.37 23.46 -13.79
N ILE A 727 5.86 22.23 -13.70
CA ILE A 727 5.89 21.41 -12.50
C ILE A 727 7.01 20.37 -12.60
N VAL A 728 7.95 20.43 -11.66
CA VAL A 728 9.01 19.43 -11.47
C VAL A 728 8.62 18.49 -10.34
N LEU A 729 8.76 17.19 -10.57
CA LEU A 729 8.54 16.15 -9.56
C LEU A 729 9.89 15.64 -9.05
N GLY A 730 10.00 15.40 -7.74
CA GLY A 730 11.22 14.86 -7.15
C GLY A 730 10.99 14.01 -5.90
N LYS A 731 12.08 13.36 -5.47
CA LYS A 731 12.16 12.51 -4.25
C LYS A 731 12.11 13.35 -2.95
N GLY A 732 11.05 14.13 -2.79
CA GLY A 732 10.96 15.22 -1.82
C GLY A 732 11.46 16.55 -2.40
N VAL A 733 11.44 17.60 -1.59
CA VAL A 733 11.72 18.98 -2.05
C VAL A 733 13.22 19.28 -2.20
N PHE A 734 14.08 18.73 -1.35
CA PHE A 734 15.53 19.03 -1.34
C PHE A 734 16.27 18.59 -2.62
N PRO A 735 16.01 17.41 -3.21
CA PRO A 735 16.61 17.07 -4.51
C PRO A 735 16.25 18.06 -5.61
N VAL A 736 15.03 18.60 -5.59
CA VAL A 736 14.59 19.61 -6.55
C VAL A 736 15.28 20.96 -6.29
N LEU A 737 15.54 21.29 -5.02
CA LEU A 737 16.28 22.49 -4.62
C LEU A 737 17.77 22.40 -4.97
N ALA A 738 18.39 21.23 -4.84
CA ALA A 738 19.74 20.96 -5.32
C ALA A 738 19.84 21.18 -6.84
N ALA A 739 18.89 20.63 -7.60
CA ALA A 739 18.80 20.83 -9.04
C ALA A 739 18.52 22.30 -9.43
N LEU A 740 17.74 23.04 -8.62
CA LEU A 740 17.55 24.48 -8.78
C LEU A 740 18.88 25.25 -8.61
N MET A 741 19.68 24.94 -7.58
CA MET A 741 20.99 25.58 -7.38
C MET A 741 21.94 25.33 -8.55
N ALA A 742 21.99 24.08 -9.05
CA ALA A 742 22.78 23.72 -10.22
C ALA A 742 22.31 24.47 -11.49
N THR A 743 21.00 24.53 -11.71
CA THR A 743 20.39 25.22 -12.86
C THR A 743 20.66 26.73 -12.81
N LEU A 744 20.54 27.35 -11.63
CA LEU A 744 20.86 28.77 -11.46
C LEU A 744 22.36 29.03 -11.72
N THR A 745 23.24 28.16 -11.20
CA THR A 745 24.69 28.26 -11.45
C THR A 745 25.00 28.24 -12.95
N GLN A 746 24.40 27.30 -13.68
CA GLN A 746 24.57 27.18 -15.12
C GLN A 746 24.07 28.43 -15.87
N ARG A 747 22.88 28.92 -15.52
CA ARG A 747 22.27 30.08 -16.18
C ARG A 747 22.99 31.39 -15.88
N LEU A 748 23.51 31.55 -14.67
CA LEU A 748 24.25 32.75 -14.25
C LEU A 748 25.72 32.72 -14.69
N GLY A 749 26.27 31.54 -15.01
CA GLY A 749 27.70 31.35 -15.27
C GLY A 749 28.57 31.52 -14.01
N ARG A 750 27.96 31.57 -12.83
CA ARG A 750 28.60 31.70 -11.51
C ARG A 750 27.70 31.13 -10.41
N PRO A 751 28.25 30.81 -9.23
CA PRO A 751 27.47 30.55 -8.02
C PRO A 751 26.34 31.56 -7.78
N PRO A 752 25.09 31.11 -7.50
CA PRO A 752 23.99 32.00 -7.13
C PRO A 752 24.20 32.58 -5.73
N ILE A 753 23.76 33.82 -5.54
CA ILE A 753 23.68 34.47 -4.23
C ILE A 753 22.25 34.33 -3.71
N VAL A 754 22.07 33.60 -2.62
CA VAL A 754 20.77 33.29 -2.02
C VAL A 754 20.61 34.07 -0.72
N ALA A 755 19.57 34.88 -0.65
CA ALA A 755 19.17 35.57 0.57
C ALA A 755 18.32 34.67 1.46
N LEU A 756 18.79 34.43 2.69
CA LEU A 756 18.10 33.66 3.71
C LEU A 756 17.84 34.52 4.96
N PRO A 757 16.60 34.61 5.46
CA PRO A 757 16.32 35.26 6.75
C PRO A 757 17.10 34.64 7.89
N LEU A 758 17.60 35.43 8.84
CA LEU A 758 17.89 34.90 10.19
C LEU A 758 16.59 34.37 10.78
N GLY A 759 16.61 33.19 11.40
CA GLY A 759 15.37 32.50 11.77
C GLY A 759 14.71 31.73 10.63
N SER A 760 15.51 31.03 9.83
CA SER A 760 15.05 30.02 8.86
C SER A 760 15.34 28.59 9.35
N TYR A 761 14.86 27.60 8.61
CA TYR A 761 15.20 26.18 8.84
C TYR A 761 16.71 25.98 8.72
N GLY A 762 17.34 25.47 9.77
CA GLY A 762 18.81 25.42 9.91
C GLY A 762 19.56 24.81 8.72
N PRO A 763 19.17 23.64 8.20
CA PRO A 763 19.84 23.04 7.04
C PRO A 763 19.85 23.90 5.77
N LEU A 764 19.01 24.93 5.63
CA LEU A 764 18.97 25.73 4.40
C LEU A 764 20.27 26.50 4.13
N TYR A 765 20.93 27.01 5.18
CA TYR A 765 22.16 27.79 5.03
C TYR A 765 23.33 26.92 4.53
N THR A 766 23.46 25.72 5.10
CA THR A 766 24.48 24.74 4.70
C THR A 766 24.13 24.08 3.37
N LEU A 767 22.85 23.85 3.06
CA LEU A 767 22.40 23.31 1.76
C LEU A 767 22.82 24.22 0.60
N VAL A 768 22.58 25.53 0.71
CA VAL A 768 23.00 26.49 -0.33
C VAL A 768 24.52 26.39 -0.55
N THR A 769 25.30 26.37 0.54
CA THR A 769 26.77 26.29 0.49
C THR A 769 27.26 24.97 -0.09
N TYR A 770 26.65 23.84 0.30
CA TYR A 770 26.97 22.50 -0.18
C TYR A 770 26.80 22.36 -1.69
N HIS A 771 25.74 22.97 -2.23
CA HIS A 771 25.46 23.05 -3.67
C HIS A 771 26.18 24.21 -4.38
N GLY A 772 27.18 24.82 -3.73
CA GLY A 772 28.08 25.81 -4.32
C GLY A 772 27.53 27.23 -4.39
N GLY A 773 26.34 27.50 -3.85
CA GLY A 773 25.78 28.84 -3.72
C GLY A 773 26.42 29.65 -2.59
N LYS A 774 26.13 30.95 -2.57
CA LYS A 774 26.57 31.88 -1.51
C LYS A 774 25.38 32.38 -0.73
N VAL A 775 25.42 32.29 0.60
CA VAL A 775 24.37 32.83 1.47
C VAL A 775 24.63 34.29 1.78
N VAL A 776 23.60 35.13 1.65
CA VAL A 776 23.53 36.45 2.27
C VAL A 776 22.40 36.44 3.29
N GLU A 777 22.70 36.81 4.54
CA GLU A 777 21.71 36.73 5.61
C GLU A 777 20.85 38.00 5.63
N VAL A 778 19.52 37.83 5.56
CA VAL A 778 18.56 38.92 5.76
C VAL A 778 18.35 39.08 7.26
N LYS A 779 18.75 40.24 7.80
CA LYS A 779 18.60 40.52 9.23
C LYS A 779 17.13 40.60 9.61
N THR A 780 16.75 39.87 10.65
CA THR A 780 15.40 39.86 11.24
C THR A 780 15.52 39.96 12.77
N ASP A 781 14.40 40.18 13.45
CA ASP A 781 14.37 40.30 14.91
C ASP A 781 13.17 39.60 15.56
N GLU A 782 13.26 39.39 16.88
CA GLU A 782 12.24 38.74 17.69
C GLU A 782 10.91 39.52 17.74
N LYS A 783 10.92 40.86 17.57
CA LYS A 783 9.71 41.69 17.64
C LYS A 783 8.73 41.38 16.51
N ARG A 784 9.24 40.81 15.41
CA ARG A 784 8.46 40.36 14.26
C ARG A 784 8.43 38.83 14.15
N GLY A 785 8.87 38.11 15.18
CA GLY A 785 9.01 36.65 15.14
C GLY A 785 9.96 36.17 14.04
N PHE A 786 11.02 36.94 13.76
CA PHE A 786 12.03 36.65 12.74
C PHE A 786 11.49 36.63 11.29
N MET A 787 10.36 37.29 11.03
CA MET A 787 9.77 37.43 9.69
C MET A 787 10.41 38.59 8.91
N VAL A 788 10.54 38.43 7.60
CA VAL A 788 11.12 39.42 6.68
C VAL A 788 10.09 40.48 6.27
N ASP A 789 10.54 41.71 6.05
CA ASP A 789 9.77 42.74 5.37
C ASP A 789 10.56 43.37 4.23
N VAL A 790 9.90 44.26 3.49
CA VAL A 790 10.55 44.94 2.36
C VAL A 790 11.76 45.76 2.82
N ALA A 791 11.69 46.42 3.99
CA ALA A 791 12.81 47.21 4.51
C ALA A 791 14.05 46.36 4.79
N ALA A 792 13.89 45.14 5.31
CA ALA A 792 14.98 44.20 5.52
C ALA A 792 15.63 43.74 4.20
N LEU A 793 14.83 43.56 3.14
CA LEU A 793 15.34 43.27 1.80
C LEU A 793 16.08 44.48 1.18
N ASP A 794 15.60 45.71 1.45
CA ASP A 794 16.20 46.96 0.98
C ASP A 794 17.55 47.25 1.65
N ALA A 795 17.71 46.75 2.87
CA ALA A 795 18.93 46.90 3.66
C ALA A 795 20.06 45.93 3.25
N LEU A 796 19.82 45.01 2.32
CA LEU A 796 20.85 44.09 1.83
C LEU A 796 21.92 44.85 1.04
N GLU A 797 23.17 44.77 1.48
CA GLU A 797 24.31 45.39 0.79
C GLU A 797 24.60 44.74 -0.57
N VAL A 798 24.37 43.43 -0.66
CA VAL A 798 24.57 42.64 -1.88
C VAL A 798 23.21 42.24 -2.41
N LYS A 799 22.92 42.60 -3.67
CA LYS A 799 21.71 42.17 -4.36
C LYS A 799 21.73 40.64 -4.55
N PRO A 800 20.80 39.88 -3.97
CA PRO A 800 20.71 38.44 -4.18
C PRO A 800 20.14 38.10 -5.56
N ASP A 801 20.40 36.89 -6.05
CA ASP A 801 19.75 36.32 -7.22
C ASP A 801 18.41 35.66 -6.84
N LEU A 802 18.32 35.09 -5.64
CA LEU A 802 17.17 34.39 -5.10
C LEU A 802 16.94 34.79 -3.64
N VAL A 803 15.70 35.09 -3.24
CA VAL A 803 15.28 35.17 -1.83
C VAL A 803 14.48 33.91 -1.51
N TRP A 804 14.86 33.19 -0.45
CA TRP A 804 14.16 31.98 -0.02
C TRP A 804 13.41 32.24 1.28
N LEU A 805 12.08 32.12 1.22
CA LEU A 805 11.18 32.26 2.37
C LEU A 805 10.40 30.96 2.57
N THR A 806 10.17 30.58 3.83
CA THR A 806 9.28 29.46 4.19
C THR A 806 7.96 30.01 4.74
N GLN A 807 6.84 29.39 4.38
CA GLN A 807 5.49 29.84 4.69
C GLN A 807 4.59 28.63 5.06
N PRO A 808 4.13 28.50 6.32
CA PRO A 808 4.53 29.29 7.49
C PRO A 808 6.02 29.12 7.83
N ASN A 809 6.63 30.17 8.39
CA ASN A 809 8.07 30.24 8.63
C ASN A 809 8.54 29.23 9.69
N ASN A 810 9.44 28.31 9.32
CA ASN A 810 10.17 27.44 10.25
C ASN A 810 11.43 28.19 10.72
N PRO A 811 11.51 28.65 12.00
CA PRO A 811 10.94 28.02 13.20
C PRO A 811 9.74 28.70 13.87
N SER A 812 9.37 29.92 13.48
CA SER A 812 8.37 30.73 14.21
C SER A 812 6.93 30.19 14.18
N GLY A 813 6.57 29.45 13.12
CA GLY A 813 5.19 29.05 12.87
C GLY A 813 4.32 30.14 12.27
N LEU A 814 4.86 31.33 11.94
CA LEU A 814 4.08 32.48 11.49
C LEU A 814 3.85 32.47 9.97
N PHE A 815 2.68 32.95 9.54
CA PHE A 815 2.40 33.25 8.14
C PHE A 815 2.67 34.73 7.82
N TYR A 816 3.22 35.00 6.64
CA TYR A 816 3.04 36.30 5.98
C TYR A 816 1.57 36.46 5.61
N ASP A 817 0.96 37.57 6.01
CA ASP A 817 -0.39 37.93 5.56
C ASP A 817 -0.41 38.30 4.06
N SER A 818 -1.60 38.47 3.50
CA SER A 818 -1.76 38.73 2.06
C SER A 818 -1.06 40.01 1.59
N GLN A 819 -1.03 41.05 2.43
CA GLN A 819 -0.39 42.33 2.10
C GLN A 819 1.14 42.17 2.11
N ALA A 820 1.68 41.45 3.08
CA ALA A 820 3.10 41.14 3.16
C ALA A 820 3.55 40.26 2.00
N VAL A 821 2.79 39.21 1.65
CA VAL A 821 3.04 38.35 0.48
C VAL A 821 3.16 39.18 -0.80
N GLU A 822 2.17 40.03 -1.08
CA GLU A 822 2.16 40.87 -2.29
C GLU A 822 3.33 41.87 -2.28
N SER A 823 3.57 42.53 -1.14
CA SER A 823 4.61 43.57 -1.03
C SER A 823 6.02 42.99 -1.18
N LEU A 824 6.30 41.85 -0.55
CA LEU A 824 7.58 41.15 -0.65
C LEU A 824 7.83 40.66 -2.08
N TYR A 825 6.81 40.02 -2.68
CA TYR A 825 6.93 39.52 -4.04
C TYR A 825 7.17 40.65 -5.05
N LYS A 826 6.40 41.75 -4.93
CA LYS A 826 6.56 42.93 -5.77
C LYS A 826 7.94 43.54 -5.63
N ALA A 827 8.47 43.64 -4.41
CA ALA A 827 9.82 44.17 -4.18
C ALA A 827 10.90 43.31 -4.86
N CYS A 828 10.82 41.98 -4.77
CA CYS A 828 11.75 41.08 -5.44
C CYS A 828 11.63 41.15 -6.98
N SER A 829 10.42 41.02 -7.51
CA SER A 829 10.17 40.99 -8.95
C SER A 829 10.58 42.28 -9.66
N GLN A 830 10.32 43.45 -9.06
CA GLN A 830 10.75 44.75 -9.59
C GLN A 830 12.28 44.91 -9.66
N ARG A 831 13.02 44.17 -8.83
CA ARG A 831 14.49 44.16 -8.81
C ARG A 831 15.07 43.04 -9.66
N GLY A 832 14.23 42.21 -10.28
CA GLY A 832 14.67 41.00 -10.99
C GLY A 832 15.35 39.98 -10.08
N ILE A 833 14.87 39.88 -8.83
CA ILE A 833 15.30 38.88 -7.85
C ILE A 833 14.26 37.76 -7.87
N TYR A 834 14.70 36.51 -8.01
CA TYR A 834 13.80 35.37 -7.89
C TYR A 834 13.34 35.21 -6.45
N MET A 835 12.14 34.67 -6.24
CA MET A 835 11.65 34.28 -4.93
C MET A 835 11.38 32.79 -4.93
N LEU A 836 11.92 32.08 -3.94
CA LEU A 836 11.55 30.70 -3.62
C LEU A 836 10.66 30.73 -2.38
N ALA A 837 9.39 30.42 -2.58
CA ALA A 837 8.42 30.24 -1.51
C ALA A 837 8.33 28.75 -1.15
N ASP A 838 8.88 28.36 -0.01
CA ASP A 838 8.72 27.01 0.52
C ASP A 838 7.43 26.89 1.32
N GLU A 839 6.42 26.28 0.72
CA GLU A 839 5.06 26.14 1.23
C GLU A 839 4.75 24.71 1.71
N ILE A 840 5.76 23.89 2.00
CA ILE A 840 5.58 22.50 2.44
C ILE A 840 4.69 22.35 3.71
N PHE A 841 4.54 23.41 4.51
CA PHE A 841 3.68 23.46 5.70
C PHE A 841 2.36 24.23 5.50
N PHE A 842 2.07 24.74 4.31
CA PHE A 842 1.00 25.70 4.06
C PHE A 842 -0.38 25.23 4.53
N LEU A 843 -0.73 23.97 4.28
CA LEU A 843 -2.01 23.41 4.69
C LEU A 843 -2.16 23.19 6.20
N LEU A 844 -1.10 23.32 6.99
CA LEU A 844 -1.11 23.09 8.43
C LEU A 844 -1.34 24.40 9.21
N SER A 845 -2.26 25.24 8.75
CA SER A 845 -2.60 26.50 9.43
C SER A 845 -3.43 26.27 10.70
N ASP A 846 -3.41 27.25 11.60
CA ASP A 846 -4.21 27.29 12.81
C ASP A 846 -5.71 27.21 12.48
N ASN A 847 -6.45 26.41 13.24
CA ASN A 847 -7.88 26.20 12.98
C ASN A 847 -8.74 27.45 13.24
N ARG A 848 -8.22 28.48 13.92
CA ARG A 848 -8.88 29.80 14.04
C ARG A 848 -9.08 30.49 12.68
N LEU A 849 -8.33 30.10 11.65
CA LEU A 849 -8.54 30.60 10.27
C LEU A 849 -9.69 29.89 9.53
N GLY A 850 -10.34 28.92 10.17
CA GLY A 850 -11.48 28.17 9.64
C GLY A 850 -11.09 26.76 9.17
N GLU A 851 -12.05 26.10 8.51
CA GLU A 851 -11.90 24.71 8.04
C GLU A 851 -10.80 24.52 6.99
N TRP A 852 -10.34 25.62 6.35
CA TRP A 852 -9.25 25.57 5.38
C TRP A 852 -8.21 26.68 5.53
N THR A 853 -6.97 26.43 5.07
CA THR A 853 -5.96 27.49 4.99
C THR A 853 -6.40 28.51 3.94
N PRO A 854 -6.51 29.80 4.27
CA PRO A 854 -6.86 30.82 3.30
C PRO A 854 -5.82 30.92 2.17
N GLN A 855 -6.25 30.78 0.92
CA GLN A 855 -5.38 30.89 -0.26
C GLN A 855 -4.62 32.22 -0.35
N SER A 856 -5.14 33.29 0.26
CA SER A 856 -4.53 34.62 0.25
C SER A 856 -3.22 34.67 1.03
N LEU A 857 -2.93 33.64 1.83
CA LEU A 857 -1.63 33.45 2.49
C LEU A 857 -0.60 32.79 1.57
N SER A 858 -0.97 32.28 0.41
CA SER A 858 -0.03 31.62 -0.51
C SER A 858 0.68 32.67 -1.38
N PHE A 859 1.93 32.40 -1.74
CA PHE A 859 2.65 33.16 -2.76
C PHE A 859 2.21 32.75 -4.18
N LEU A 860 1.67 31.54 -4.37
CA LEU A 860 1.28 31.04 -5.69
C LEU A 860 0.40 31.98 -6.55
N PRO A 861 -0.61 32.69 -6.03
CA PRO A 861 -1.41 33.63 -6.83
C PRO A 861 -0.58 34.70 -7.55
N GLN A 862 0.63 34.99 -7.07
CA GLN A 862 1.55 35.94 -7.70
C GLN A 862 2.05 35.45 -9.08
N VAL A 863 1.95 34.14 -9.38
CA VAL A 863 2.27 33.56 -10.69
C VAL A 863 1.41 34.14 -11.81
N SER A 864 0.17 34.56 -11.52
CA SER A 864 -0.76 35.13 -12.49
C SER A 864 -0.56 36.62 -12.74
N THR A 865 0.38 37.26 -12.04
CA THR A 865 0.71 38.68 -12.23
C THR A 865 1.78 38.87 -13.31
N ASP A 866 1.98 40.09 -13.80
CA ASP A 866 3.06 40.42 -14.76
C ASP A 866 4.47 40.06 -14.24
N GLY A 867 4.62 39.97 -12.91
CA GLY A 867 5.84 39.55 -12.24
C GLY A 867 6.06 38.03 -12.19
N GLY A 868 5.04 37.23 -12.52
CA GLY A 868 4.93 35.76 -12.29
C GLY A 868 6.14 34.91 -12.68
N LYS A 869 6.98 35.43 -13.58
CA LYS A 869 8.27 34.86 -14.05
C LYS A 869 9.42 34.91 -13.03
N TYR A 870 9.18 35.33 -11.79
CA TYR A 870 10.19 35.34 -10.72
C TYR A 870 9.87 34.41 -9.54
N LEU A 871 8.74 33.68 -9.57
CA LEU A 871 8.35 32.79 -8.47
C LEU A 871 8.75 31.33 -8.72
N PHE A 872 9.45 30.77 -7.74
CA PHE A 872 9.57 29.34 -7.47
C PHE A 872 8.73 29.00 -6.24
N LEU A 873 8.04 27.86 -6.25
CA LEU A 873 7.26 27.41 -5.09
C LEU A 873 7.42 25.91 -4.86
N THR A 874 7.74 25.50 -3.63
CA THR A 874 7.83 24.09 -3.24
C THR A 874 6.68 23.68 -2.32
N ASP A 875 6.14 22.49 -2.55
CA ASP A 875 5.16 21.83 -1.67
C ASP A 875 5.24 20.30 -1.93
N GLY A 876 4.48 19.50 -1.20
CA GLY A 876 4.50 18.04 -1.30
C GLY A 876 3.69 17.34 -0.23
N VAL A 877 3.74 16.01 -0.22
CA VAL A 877 2.88 15.20 0.66
C VAL A 877 3.44 15.02 2.07
N ALA A 878 4.70 15.41 2.28
CA ALA A 878 5.47 15.03 3.46
C ALA A 878 4.88 15.53 4.80
N LYS A 879 4.24 16.70 4.82
CA LYS A 879 3.76 17.33 6.07
C LYS A 879 2.25 17.34 6.17
N ALA A 880 1.55 17.89 5.17
CA ALA A 880 0.09 17.97 5.16
C ALA A 880 -0.60 16.59 5.24
N PHE A 881 0.06 15.54 4.75
CA PHE A 881 -0.49 14.18 4.68
C PHE A 881 0.37 13.14 5.42
N ALA A 882 1.25 13.58 6.33
CA ALA A 882 2.11 12.72 7.16
C ALA A 882 2.91 11.65 6.38
N ALA A 883 3.17 11.88 5.08
CA ALA A 883 3.76 10.90 4.18
C ALA A 883 5.23 11.19 3.89
N GLY A 884 5.97 11.59 4.93
CA GLY A 884 7.38 11.94 4.82
C GLY A 884 8.24 10.81 4.28
N GLY A 885 7.99 9.58 4.73
CA GLY A 885 8.72 8.39 4.30
C GLY A 885 8.57 8.02 2.82
N LEU A 886 7.54 8.51 2.13
CA LEU A 886 7.35 8.24 0.69
C LEU A 886 8.30 9.03 -0.22
N ARG A 887 8.86 10.14 0.28
CA ARG A 887 9.75 11.01 -0.48
C ARG A 887 9.09 11.58 -1.74
N ALA A 888 7.98 12.29 -1.61
CA ALA A 888 7.30 12.96 -2.74
C ALA A 888 7.15 14.47 -2.50
N GLY A 889 7.68 15.26 -3.43
CA GLY A 889 7.58 16.72 -3.44
C GLY A 889 7.74 17.30 -4.84
N PHE A 890 7.32 18.54 -5.02
CA PHE A 890 7.37 19.24 -6.30
C PHE A 890 7.88 20.67 -6.18
N LEU A 891 8.30 21.21 -7.32
CA LEU A 891 8.60 22.62 -7.52
C LEU A 891 7.77 23.16 -8.69
N VAL A 892 7.08 24.28 -8.46
CA VAL A 892 6.54 25.12 -9.53
C VAL A 892 7.62 26.10 -9.94
N CYS A 893 7.98 26.10 -11.21
CA CYS A 893 9.01 26.97 -11.77
C CYS A 893 8.40 28.22 -12.42
N PRO A 894 9.19 29.29 -12.62
CA PRO A 894 8.79 30.47 -13.39
C PRO A 894 8.31 30.17 -14.82
N ASP A 895 8.95 29.21 -15.49
CA ASP A 895 8.64 28.81 -16.86
C ASP A 895 9.01 27.34 -17.11
N ALA A 896 8.57 26.81 -18.26
CA ALA A 896 8.80 25.43 -18.67
C ALA A 896 10.28 25.11 -18.98
N SER A 897 11.07 26.12 -19.35
CA SER A 897 12.51 25.94 -19.63
C SER A 897 13.28 25.64 -18.34
N PHE A 898 12.98 26.37 -17.26
CA PHE A 898 13.49 26.08 -15.92
C PHE A 898 13.06 24.68 -15.47
N ALA A 899 11.77 24.37 -15.58
CA ALA A 899 11.24 23.08 -15.15
C ALA A 899 11.89 21.90 -15.88
N SER A 900 12.04 21.98 -17.21
CA SER A 900 12.70 20.93 -18.01
C SER A 900 14.15 20.69 -17.59
N GLN A 901 14.93 21.76 -17.38
CA GLN A 901 16.33 21.66 -16.94
C GLN A 901 16.43 21.05 -15.54
N ILE A 902 15.63 21.54 -14.58
CA ILE A 902 15.64 21.03 -13.21
C ILE A 902 15.18 19.56 -13.17
N GLN A 903 14.14 19.20 -13.92
CA GLN A 903 13.65 17.82 -14.00
C GLN A 903 14.72 16.87 -14.56
N SER A 904 15.53 17.30 -15.53
CA SER A 904 16.61 16.47 -16.09
C SER A 904 17.71 16.12 -15.09
N LEU A 905 17.85 16.93 -14.03
CA LEU A 905 18.79 16.73 -12.93
C LEU A 905 18.13 16.09 -11.69
N THR A 906 16.81 15.86 -11.73
CA THR A 906 16.03 15.40 -10.58
C THR A 906 15.48 13.99 -10.84
N PRO A 907 15.90 12.97 -10.07
CA PRO A 907 15.34 11.63 -10.20
C PRO A 907 13.89 11.60 -9.74
N LEU A 908 13.07 10.84 -10.47
CA LEU A 908 11.66 10.61 -10.12
C LEU A 908 11.53 9.64 -8.94
N PRO A 909 10.53 9.83 -8.06
CA PRO A 909 10.19 8.83 -7.04
C PRO A 909 9.85 7.46 -7.63
N PRO A 910 9.96 6.38 -6.84
CA PRO A 910 9.48 5.07 -7.25
C PRO A 910 7.99 5.10 -7.64
N ARG A 911 7.58 4.16 -8.48
CA ARG A 911 6.22 4.01 -9.02
C ARG A 911 5.17 3.90 -7.94
N SER A 912 5.45 3.14 -6.88
CA SER A 912 4.57 3.04 -5.70
C SER A 912 4.31 4.41 -5.05
N THR A 913 5.34 5.26 -4.95
CA THR A 913 5.21 6.64 -4.48
C THR A 913 4.44 7.51 -5.49
N LEU A 914 4.74 7.42 -6.78
CA LEU A 914 4.06 8.21 -7.81
C LEU A 914 2.56 7.87 -7.89
N ARG A 915 2.19 6.59 -7.79
CA ARG A 915 0.79 6.17 -7.76
C ARG A 915 0.09 6.58 -6.47
N ALA A 916 0.78 6.52 -5.32
CA ALA A 916 0.27 7.08 -4.07
C ALA A 916 -0.06 8.57 -4.20
N TRP A 917 0.81 9.31 -4.87
CA TRP A 917 0.64 10.74 -5.13
C TRP A 917 -0.51 11.01 -6.10
N ASP A 918 -0.59 10.30 -7.23
CA ASP A 918 -1.71 10.38 -8.17
C ASP A 918 -3.05 10.08 -7.49
N THR A 919 -3.10 8.99 -6.71
CA THR A 919 -4.33 8.56 -6.03
C THR A 919 -4.78 9.61 -5.02
N LEU A 920 -3.86 10.13 -4.20
CA LEU A 920 -4.16 11.19 -3.22
C LEU A 920 -4.68 12.46 -3.92
N TYR A 921 -3.97 12.94 -4.94
CA TYR A 921 -4.31 14.23 -5.57
C TYR A 921 -5.45 14.13 -6.58
N SER A 922 -5.81 12.93 -7.02
CA SER A 922 -7.03 12.71 -7.83
C SER A 922 -8.30 13.15 -7.10
N ALA A 923 -8.32 13.13 -5.77
CA ALA A 923 -9.44 13.67 -4.98
C ALA A 923 -9.69 15.17 -5.21
N PHE A 924 -8.74 15.92 -5.77
CA PHE A 924 -8.92 17.35 -6.07
C PHE A 924 -9.41 17.62 -7.50
N LEU A 925 -9.70 16.58 -8.31
CA LEU A 925 -10.26 16.75 -9.65
C LEU A 925 -11.73 17.18 -9.59
N GLU A 926 -12.16 17.96 -10.59
CA GLU A 926 -13.57 18.36 -10.73
C GLU A 926 -14.45 17.20 -11.22
N GLU A 927 -13.91 16.36 -12.10
CA GLU A 927 -14.60 15.20 -12.68
C GLU A 927 -13.84 13.91 -12.39
N SER A 928 -14.58 12.81 -12.24
CA SER A 928 -13.96 11.51 -12.00
C SER A 928 -13.24 11.00 -13.25
N PRO A 929 -11.98 10.54 -13.12
CA PRO A 929 -11.26 9.97 -14.25
C PRO A 929 -11.86 8.63 -14.74
N HIS A 930 -12.71 7.98 -13.95
CA HIS A 930 -13.41 6.74 -14.32
C HIS A 930 -14.64 6.51 -13.42
N LEU A 931 -15.61 5.74 -13.92
CA LEU A 931 -16.94 5.52 -13.30
C LEU A 931 -16.93 4.96 -11.86
N LEU A 932 -15.79 4.48 -11.35
CA LEU A 932 -15.66 3.81 -10.05
C LEU A 932 -15.16 4.70 -8.92
N VAL A 933 -14.59 5.86 -9.23
CA VAL A 933 -14.08 6.79 -8.20
C VAL A 933 -15.11 7.87 -7.95
N ASP A 934 -15.65 7.92 -6.74
CA ASP A 934 -16.39 9.07 -6.25
C ASP A 934 -15.39 10.10 -5.72
N VAL A 935 -14.96 11.00 -6.59
CA VAL A 935 -13.99 12.05 -6.26
C VAL A 935 -14.48 12.93 -5.12
N LYS A 936 -15.80 13.11 -5.00
CA LYS A 936 -16.40 13.94 -3.96
C LYS A 936 -16.32 13.25 -2.60
N GLU A 937 -16.63 11.96 -2.53
CA GLU A 937 -16.47 11.16 -1.31
C GLU A 937 -15.01 11.20 -0.82
N GLU A 938 -14.05 10.99 -1.73
CA GLU A 938 -12.62 10.99 -1.42
C GLU A 938 -12.13 12.40 -1.00
N LEU A 939 -12.58 13.46 -1.67
CA LEU A 939 -12.28 14.85 -1.29
C LEU A 939 -12.81 15.18 0.12
N ASP A 940 -14.03 14.78 0.43
CA ASP A 940 -14.64 15.03 1.74
C ASP A 940 -13.96 14.19 2.84
N GLY A 941 -13.44 13.01 2.50
CA GLY A 941 -12.52 12.24 3.34
C GLY A 941 -11.22 13.00 3.65
N LEU A 942 -10.56 13.55 2.63
CA LEU A 942 -9.32 14.33 2.82
C LEU A 942 -9.52 15.63 3.59
N LYS A 943 -10.64 16.34 3.35
CA LYS A 943 -10.99 17.54 4.13
C LYS A 943 -11.12 17.22 5.61
N ARG A 944 -11.86 16.16 5.95
CA ARG A 944 -12.00 15.70 7.35
C ARG A 944 -10.65 15.38 7.97
N TYR A 945 -9.83 14.59 7.28
CA TYR A 945 -8.47 14.26 7.71
C TYR A 945 -7.64 15.52 8.03
N LEU A 946 -7.64 16.51 7.13
CA LEU A 946 -6.86 17.75 7.31
C LEU A 946 -7.43 18.64 8.42
N VAL A 947 -8.75 18.74 8.55
CA VAL A 947 -9.41 19.47 9.65
C VAL A 947 -9.06 18.87 11.00
N ASP A 948 -9.08 17.54 11.11
CA ASP A 948 -8.73 16.81 12.33
C ASP A 948 -7.26 17.05 12.70
N LEU A 949 -6.35 16.85 11.74
CA LEU A 949 -4.92 17.10 11.93
C LEU A 949 -4.64 18.55 12.37
N ARG A 950 -5.21 19.54 11.67
CA ARG A 950 -5.05 20.97 12.00
C ARG A 950 -5.62 21.31 13.37
N SER A 951 -6.75 20.73 13.73
CA SER A 951 -7.38 20.95 15.04
C SER A 951 -6.52 20.40 16.17
N GLU A 952 -5.97 19.20 15.98
CA GLU A 952 -5.07 18.58 16.95
C GLU A 952 -3.77 19.38 17.11
N LEU A 953 -3.13 19.77 16.00
CA LEU A 953 -1.94 20.63 16.03
C LEU A 953 -2.24 21.99 16.70
N SER A 954 -3.41 22.58 16.45
CA SER A 954 -3.81 23.86 17.07
C SER A 954 -4.06 23.72 18.57
N ARG A 955 -4.65 22.60 19.03
CA ARG A 955 -4.82 22.27 20.45
C ARG A 955 -3.48 22.18 21.17
N ARG A 956 -2.53 21.43 20.59
CA ARG A 956 -1.16 21.29 21.12
C ARG A 956 -0.42 22.62 21.18
N ARG A 957 -0.48 23.38 20.09
CA ARG A 957 0.10 24.72 19.99
C ARG A 957 -0.43 25.63 21.10
N LYS A 958 -1.75 25.64 21.32
CA LYS A 958 -2.38 26.44 22.39
C LYS A 958 -1.91 26.02 23.79
N LYS A 959 -1.81 24.72 24.07
CA LYS A 959 -1.26 24.21 25.35
C LYS A 959 0.16 24.72 25.57
N LEU A 960 1.03 24.58 24.57
CA LEU A 960 2.43 25.02 24.65
C LEU A 960 2.56 26.54 24.79
N LEU A 961 1.82 27.33 23.99
CA LEU A 961 1.83 28.80 24.10
C LEU A 961 1.38 29.27 25.48
N THR A 962 0.34 28.63 26.05
CA THR A 962 -0.12 28.94 27.41
C THR A 962 0.97 28.63 28.44
N LEU A 963 1.59 27.46 28.35
CA LEU A 963 2.70 27.08 29.23
C LEU A 963 3.87 28.05 29.12
N PHE A 964 4.30 28.40 27.92
CA PHE A 964 5.41 29.33 27.71
C PHE A 964 5.10 30.72 28.27
N LYS A 965 3.86 31.20 28.10
CA LYS A 965 3.40 32.47 28.64
C LYS A 965 3.39 32.48 30.17
N ASP A 966 2.95 31.40 30.81
CA ASP A 966 2.94 31.27 32.28
C ASP A 966 4.35 31.30 32.89
N HIS A 967 5.37 31.05 32.08
CA HIS A 967 6.79 31.03 32.45
C HIS A 967 7.62 32.16 31.84
N ASP A 968 7.01 33.14 31.15
CA ASP A 968 7.67 34.27 30.48
C ASP A 968 8.79 33.83 29.50
N VAL A 969 8.53 32.74 28.77
CA VAL A 969 9.42 32.21 27.72
C VAL A 969 8.74 32.16 26.34
N ASP A 970 7.55 32.75 26.20
CA ASP A 970 6.80 32.81 24.95
C ASP A 970 7.29 33.92 24.02
N ASP A 971 6.97 33.78 22.73
CA ASP A 971 7.28 34.76 21.69
C ASP A 971 6.28 35.94 21.60
N LYS A 972 5.29 35.98 22.51
CA LYS A 972 4.25 37.03 22.62
C LYS A 972 3.37 37.19 21.38
N MET A 973 3.38 36.20 20.48
CA MET A 973 2.77 36.30 19.16
C MET A 973 1.58 35.33 19.02
N ASP A 974 0.63 35.29 19.97
CA ASP A 974 -0.57 34.44 19.84
C ASP A 974 -1.56 35.01 18.81
N THR A 975 -1.43 34.58 17.56
CA THR A 975 -2.20 35.07 16.40
C THR A 975 -2.78 33.90 15.61
N PRO A 976 -3.97 34.05 14.97
CA PRO A 976 -4.49 33.03 14.05
C PRO A 976 -3.61 32.84 12.81
N TYR A 977 -2.74 33.78 12.45
CA TYR A 977 -1.78 33.66 11.34
C TYR A 977 -0.56 32.79 11.72
N ARG A 978 -0.84 31.60 12.26
CA ARG A 978 0.15 30.58 12.61
C ARG A 978 -0.15 29.26 11.93
N GLY A 979 0.85 28.39 11.87
CA GLY A 979 0.72 27.04 11.35
C GLY A 979 1.96 26.19 11.57
N GLY A 980 2.10 25.17 10.72
CA GLY A 980 3.18 24.20 10.80
C GLY A 980 3.12 23.38 12.09
N ILE A 981 4.28 22.83 12.46
CA ILE A 981 4.41 21.91 13.61
C ILE A 981 5.38 22.43 14.67
N PHE A 982 5.71 23.71 14.62
CA PHE A 982 6.75 24.33 15.42
C PHE A 982 6.29 25.64 16.08
N LEU A 983 6.95 25.97 17.18
CA LEU A 983 6.86 27.21 17.93
C LEU A 983 8.28 27.62 18.38
N MET A 984 8.42 28.87 18.78
CA MET A 984 9.63 29.36 19.42
C MET A 984 9.43 29.54 20.92
N ALA A 985 10.46 29.20 21.70
CA ALA A 985 10.50 29.42 23.14
C ALA A 985 11.88 29.90 23.58
N LYS A 986 11.92 30.85 24.50
CA LYS A 986 13.17 31.43 25.03
C LYS A 986 13.79 30.53 26.10
N LEU A 987 14.37 29.41 25.67
CA LEU A 987 14.94 28.39 26.56
C LEU A 987 16.45 28.54 26.78
N GLY A 988 17.19 29.13 25.84
CA GLY A 988 18.64 29.27 25.90
C GLY A 988 19.36 27.98 26.33
N ARG A 989 20.18 28.06 27.40
CA ARG A 989 20.94 26.91 27.95
C ARG A 989 20.08 25.88 28.67
N LEU A 990 18.84 26.20 29.03
CA LEU A 990 17.96 25.28 29.76
C LEU A 990 17.61 24.04 28.93
N ARG A 991 17.66 24.11 27.60
CA ARG A 991 17.39 22.96 26.71
C ARG A 991 18.32 21.76 26.96
N ASN A 992 19.59 21.98 27.29
CA ASN A 992 20.54 20.89 27.49
C ASN A 992 20.23 20.17 28.81
N GLN A 993 19.86 20.94 29.84
CA GLN A 993 19.35 20.38 31.10
C GLN A 993 18.04 19.62 30.86
N LEU A 994 17.14 20.15 30.04
CA LEU A 994 15.89 19.48 29.69
C LEU A 994 16.14 18.13 28.98
N ALA A 995 17.09 18.07 28.04
CA ALA A 995 17.45 16.84 27.36
C ALA A 995 18.00 15.78 28.34
N VAL A 996 18.93 16.17 29.22
CA VAL A 996 19.58 15.24 30.17
C VAL A 996 18.66 14.85 31.34
N GLU A 997 18.02 15.83 31.99
CA GLU A 997 17.20 15.62 33.20
C GLU A 997 15.80 15.08 32.89
N LYS A 998 15.24 15.41 31.72
CA LYS A 998 13.86 15.10 31.36
C LYS A 998 13.70 14.27 30.09
N GLN A 999 14.79 13.89 29.43
CA GLN A 999 14.74 13.09 28.20
C GLN A 999 13.84 13.75 27.13
N LEU A 1000 13.93 15.08 27.02
CA LEU A 1000 13.18 15.88 26.05
C LEU A 1000 14.16 16.75 25.25
N LEU A 1001 14.38 16.38 23.99
CA LEU A 1001 15.33 17.05 23.11
C LEU A 1001 14.65 18.16 22.33
N ILE A 1002 15.25 19.35 22.32
CA ILE A 1002 14.75 20.55 21.64
C ILE A 1002 15.92 21.17 20.85
N ASN A 1003 15.65 21.78 19.69
CA ASN A 1003 16.70 22.41 18.88
C ASN A 1003 17.38 23.56 19.63
N GLU A 1004 18.62 23.81 19.23
CA GLU A 1004 19.35 24.96 19.69
C GLU A 1004 18.97 26.28 19.01
N ASP A 1005 19.26 27.38 19.68
CA ASP A 1005 19.10 28.75 19.17
C ASP A 1005 20.02 29.01 17.97
N ALA A 1006 21.27 28.56 18.04
CA ALA A 1006 22.22 28.65 16.93
C ALA A 1006 21.76 27.85 15.68
N TRP A 1007 20.99 26.77 15.87
CA TRP A 1007 20.49 25.91 14.79
C TRP A 1007 19.63 26.69 13.79
N CYS A 1008 18.79 27.60 14.28
CA CYS A 1008 17.97 28.52 13.47
C CYS A 1008 18.59 29.91 13.27
N ARG A 1009 19.77 30.17 13.84
CA ARG A 1009 20.36 31.52 13.96
C ARG A 1009 19.41 32.52 14.63
N THR A 1010 18.75 32.08 15.71
CA THR A 1010 17.79 32.87 16.51
C THR A 1010 18.27 32.94 17.97
N PRO A 1011 19.21 33.85 18.31
CA PRO A 1011 19.87 33.86 19.62
C PRO A 1011 18.88 33.77 20.79
N GLU A 1012 19.13 32.89 21.77
CA GLU A 1012 18.28 32.59 22.93
C GLU A 1012 16.95 31.84 22.65
N TRP A 1013 16.48 31.82 21.40
CA TRP A 1013 15.21 31.22 21.01
C TRP A 1013 15.38 29.83 20.41
N SER A 1014 14.82 28.83 21.08
CA SER A 1014 14.80 27.44 20.62
C SER A 1014 13.55 27.16 19.79
N ARG A 1015 13.71 26.39 18.70
CA ARG A 1015 12.60 25.79 17.97
C ARG A 1015 12.08 24.56 18.71
N VAL A 1016 10.77 24.52 18.96
CA VAL A 1016 10.06 23.40 19.57
C VAL A 1016 9.09 22.80 18.56
N SER A 1017 9.39 21.61 18.06
CA SER A 1017 8.49 20.78 17.25
C SER A 1017 7.56 19.97 18.15
N PHE A 1018 6.29 19.83 17.80
CA PHE A 1018 5.28 19.19 18.67
C PHE A 1018 4.37 18.18 17.96
N SER A 1019 4.77 17.72 16.78
CA SER A 1019 3.98 16.76 15.99
C SER A 1019 4.38 15.31 16.25
N VAL A 1020 4.34 14.91 17.53
CA VAL A 1020 4.57 13.53 18.01
C VAL A 1020 3.23 12.81 18.28
N PRO A 1021 3.19 11.48 18.52
CA PRO A 1021 1.98 10.78 18.94
C PRO A 1021 1.32 11.39 20.18
N PRO A 1022 -0.02 11.32 20.34
CA PRO A 1022 -0.74 12.03 21.41
C PRO A 1022 -0.24 11.70 22.82
N ASP A 1023 0.06 10.43 23.10
CA ASP A 1023 0.62 9.93 24.34
C ASP A 1023 2.02 10.51 24.62
N LYS A 1024 2.89 10.50 23.60
CA LYS A 1024 4.22 11.14 23.72
C LYS A 1024 4.12 12.65 23.89
N PHE A 1025 3.14 13.31 23.27
CA PHE A 1025 2.95 14.75 23.43
C PHE A 1025 2.55 15.11 24.85
N ASP A 1026 1.58 14.39 25.44
CA ASP A 1026 1.11 14.68 26.79
C ASP A 1026 2.22 14.41 27.83
N ASP A 1027 2.99 13.32 27.70
CA ASP A 1027 4.17 13.07 28.54
C ASP A 1027 5.25 14.16 28.38
N ALA A 1028 5.61 14.53 27.15
CA ALA A 1028 6.55 15.61 26.91
C ALA A 1028 6.07 16.96 27.48
N PHE A 1029 4.77 17.25 27.37
CA PHE A 1029 4.17 18.45 27.94
C PHE A 1029 4.29 18.47 29.47
N GLU A 1030 4.01 17.35 30.15
CA GLU A 1030 4.15 17.23 31.60
C GLU A 1030 5.62 17.38 32.05
N ARG A 1031 6.54 16.70 31.35
CA ARG A 1031 7.99 16.82 31.59
C ARG A 1031 8.47 18.26 31.48
N LEU A 1032 8.03 18.96 30.42
CA LEU A 1032 8.38 20.35 30.16
C LEU A 1032 7.77 21.30 31.21
N ALA A 1033 6.50 21.12 31.56
CA ALA A 1033 5.82 21.93 32.57
C ALA A 1033 6.45 21.78 33.96
N ALA A 1034 6.74 20.54 34.36
CA ALA A 1034 7.43 20.27 35.63
C ALA A 1034 8.83 20.90 35.67
N PHE A 1035 9.57 20.82 34.57
CA PHE A 1035 10.89 21.42 34.46
C PHE A 1035 10.84 22.95 34.58
N LEU A 1036 10.00 23.63 33.79
CA LEU A 1036 9.85 25.09 33.86
C LEU A 1036 9.32 25.55 35.23
N GLY A 1037 8.42 24.78 35.84
CA GLY A 1037 7.94 24.97 37.22
C GLY A 1037 9.06 24.95 38.26
N SER A 1038 10.02 24.04 38.12
CA SER A 1038 11.17 23.94 39.04
C SER A 1038 12.12 25.14 38.93
N LYS A 1039 12.33 25.68 37.73
CA LYS A 1039 13.25 26.79 37.50
C LYS A 1039 12.66 28.13 37.96
N LYS A 1040 11.33 28.30 37.87
CA LYS A 1040 10.61 29.49 38.38
C LYS A 1040 10.71 29.64 39.90
N LYS A 1041 10.80 28.53 40.66
CA LYS A 1041 10.93 28.53 42.13
C LYS A 1041 12.35 28.82 42.65
N VAL A 1042 13.36 28.84 41.78
CA VAL A 1042 14.77 29.10 42.16
C VAL A 1042 15.14 30.58 41.97
N THR A 1043 14.36 31.33 41.19
CA THR A 1043 14.55 32.76 40.92
C THR A 1043 13.57 33.69 41.64
N SER A 1044 12.55 33.13 42.32
CA SER A 1044 11.70 33.83 43.30
C SER A 1044 12.21 33.61 44.72
#